data_AF-A0A9Q1KM10-F1
#
_entry.id   AF-A0A9Q1KM10-F1
#
_cell.length_a   1.000
_cell.length_b   1.000
_cell.length_c   1.000
_cell.angle_alpha   90.00
_cell.angle_beta   90.00
_cell.angle_gamma   90.00
#
_symmetry.space_group_name_H-M   'P 1'
#
loop_
_entity.id
_entity.type
_entity.pdbx_description
1 polymer ?
#
loop_
_entity_poly.entity_id
_entity_poly.type
_entity_poly.pdbx_seq_one_letter_code
_entity_poly.pdbx_strand_id
1 'polypeptide(L)'
;MAMAAAASYTVVDFSFSGYRRRFRHRFYPTKNVRVKSPTTFSIRAAAGGGDNVVTLLDYGAGNVRSVRNAIRRLGFDIKDVQTADDILKADRLIFPGVGAFAAAMSVLNQKGMAEALCTYIENDRPFLGICLGLQLLFECSDENGPVKGLGLIPGVVGRFDSSNGLIVPHIGWNALQIEKDAGILDDVANRHVYFVHSYRAMPSDSNKEWVSSTCNYGDKFIASVRRGNVNAVQFHPEKSGGKMRKAIEGKKEALMSILTGFASQRKDVGLSILRRFLYPKSSLSKKPAEGKASKLAKRVIACLDVRSNDKGDLVVTKGDQYDVREHTSENEVRNLGKPVELAGQYYEDGADEVSFLNITGFRDFPLGDLPMLQVLRLASENVFVPLTVGGGIRDFTDANGRHYTSLEVASEYFRSGADKISIGSDAVYAAEEFLKTGIKSGKSSLEQISRVYGNQAVVVSIDPRRVYIKSPNDVKFKSVTVTNPGPNGEEYAWYQCTVNGGREGRPIGAYELAKAAEELGAGEILLNCIDCDGQGKGFDIDLVKLISDAVSIPVIASSGAGAPEHFSEVFRKTNASAALAAGIFHRKEVPIQAVKEHLLNEGIEVRVAYIIESLVPSQPKPSEVDLQFRECEFFGLLSNP
;
A
#
# COMPACT_ATOMS: atom_id res chain seq x y z
N MET A 1 -16.31 46.52 -7.01
CA MET A 1 -15.77 46.09 -8.32
C MET A 1 -14.44 45.40 -8.07
N ALA A 2 -14.46 44.07 -7.92
CA ALA A 2 -13.27 43.26 -7.74
C ALA A 2 -13.27 42.19 -8.84
N MET A 3 -12.29 42.25 -9.73
CA MET A 3 -12.11 41.32 -10.83
C MET A 3 -11.67 39.96 -10.28
N ALA A 4 -12.50 38.93 -10.49
CA ALA A 4 -12.13 37.55 -10.32
C ALA A 4 -11.28 37.12 -11.53
N ALA A 5 -10.02 36.76 -11.29
CA ALA A 5 -9.17 36.11 -12.29
C ALA A 5 -9.60 34.65 -12.43
N ALA A 6 -10.29 34.33 -13.52
CA ALA A 6 -10.59 32.96 -13.93
C ALA A 6 -9.29 32.31 -14.45
N ALA A 7 -8.74 31.36 -13.69
CA ALA A 7 -7.67 30.49 -14.18
C ALA A 7 -8.28 29.38 -15.03
N SER A 8 -7.92 29.37 -16.32
CA SER A 8 -8.35 28.41 -17.33
C SER A 8 -7.82 27.01 -17.01
N TYR A 9 -8.72 26.04 -16.86
CA TYR A 9 -8.37 24.62 -16.77
C TYR A 9 -8.08 24.09 -18.18
N THR A 10 -6.84 23.72 -18.46
CA THR A 10 -6.51 22.96 -19.68
C THR A 10 -6.64 21.48 -19.36
N VAL A 11 -7.72 20.87 -19.85
CA VAL A 11 -7.91 19.41 -19.88
C VAL A 11 -6.90 18.85 -20.89
N VAL A 12 -6.01 17.97 -20.45
CA VAL A 12 -5.10 17.24 -21.35
C VAL A 12 -5.93 16.13 -22.00
N ASP A 13 -6.26 16.33 -23.27
CA ASP A 13 -7.10 15.44 -24.07
C ASP A 13 -6.27 14.24 -24.55
N PHE A 14 -6.55 13.04 -24.03
CA PHE A 14 -5.94 11.79 -24.52
C PHE A 14 -6.72 11.28 -25.73
N SER A 15 -6.38 11.74 -26.93
CA SER A 15 -6.84 11.13 -28.18
C SER A 15 -5.80 10.16 -28.74
N PHE A 16 -6.07 8.85 -28.65
CA PHE A 16 -5.34 7.85 -29.42
C PHE A 16 -5.94 7.80 -30.83
N SER A 17 -5.28 8.43 -31.80
CA SER A 17 -5.55 8.19 -33.23
C SER A 17 -4.34 7.60 -33.94
N GLY A 18 -4.50 6.35 -34.38
CA GLY A 18 -3.98 5.80 -35.62
C GLY A 18 -2.47 5.70 -35.84
N TYR A 19 -1.89 4.51 -35.60
CA TYR A 19 -0.84 3.98 -36.48
C TYR A 19 -0.93 2.45 -36.59
N ARG A 20 -1.60 1.96 -37.65
CA ARG A 20 -1.45 0.58 -38.14
C ARG A 20 -0.32 0.56 -39.17
N ARG A 21 0.86 0.04 -38.82
CA ARG A 21 1.87 -0.37 -39.82
C ARG A 21 1.88 -1.89 -39.96
N ARG A 22 1.54 -2.35 -41.17
CA ARG A 22 1.69 -3.74 -41.62
C ARG A 22 3.18 -4.06 -41.78
N PHE A 23 3.72 -4.95 -40.97
CA PHE A 23 4.99 -5.63 -41.27
C PHE A 23 4.69 -6.99 -41.92
N ARG A 24 5.11 -7.15 -43.17
CA ARG A 24 5.21 -8.45 -43.86
C ARG A 24 6.59 -9.03 -43.53
N HIS A 25 6.65 -10.05 -42.66
CA HIS A 25 7.87 -10.84 -42.49
C HIS A 25 7.86 -12.07 -43.41
N ARG A 26 8.96 -12.19 -44.15
CA ARG A 26 9.32 -13.27 -45.07
C ARG A 26 9.89 -14.42 -44.24
N PHE A 27 9.24 -15.58 -44.26
CA PHE A 27 9.69 -16.78 -43.56
C PHE A 27 10.88 -17.44 -44.28
N TYR A 28 11.92 -17.80 -43.53
CA TYR A 28 12.87 -18.87 -43.87
C TYR A 28 12.77 -19.97 -42.80
N PRO A 29 12.83 -21.27 -43.16
CA PRO A 29 12.55 -22.36 -42.23
C PRO A 29 13.82 -22.83 -41.53
N THR A 30 13.78 -22.96 -40.20
CA THR A 30 14.78 -23.70 -39.42
C THR A 30 14.14 -24.90 -38.71
N LYS A 31 14.98 -25.91 -38.51
CA LYS A 31 14.65 -27.33 -38.34
C LYS A 31 13.97 -27.67 -37.02
N ASN A 32 13.09 -28.66 -37.10
CA ASN A 32 12.35 -29.31 -36.01
C ASN A 32 13.24 -29.80 -34.86
N VAL A 33 12.94 -29.33 -33.64
CA VAL A 33 13.26 -30.03 -32.39
C VAL A 33 11.93 -30.39 -31.72
N ARG A 34 11.61 -31.68 -31.67
CA ARG A 34 10.42 -32.23 -31.00
C ARG A 34 10.65 -32.23 -29.49
N VAL A 35 9.92 -31.38 -28.77
CA VAL A 35 9.70 -31.52 -27.32
C VAL A 35 8.27 -32.04 -27.13
N LYS A 36 8.12 -33.19 -26.44
CA LYS A 36 6.83 -33.80 -26.13
C LYS A 36 6.08 -32.91 -25.11
N SER A 37 4.85 -32.54 -25.44
CA SER A 37 3.92 -31.88 -24.50
C SER A 37 3.41 -32.87 -23.45
N PRO A 38 3.24 -32.48 -22.18
CA PRO A 38 2.38 -33.20 -21.25
C PRO A 38 0.92 -32.89 -21.62
N THR A 39 0.12 -33.94 -21.67
CA THR A 39 -1.32 -33.95 -21.95
C THR A 39 -2.10 -32.92 -21.12
N THR A 40 -2.70 -31.96 -21.79
CA THR A 40 -3.66 -30.99 -21.25
C THR A 40 -4.96 -31.72 -20.90
N PHE A 41 -5.27 -31.85 -19.61
CA PHE A 41 -6.63 -32.14 -19.18
C PHE A 41 -7.45 -30.85 -19.28
N SER A 42 -8.33 -30.77 -20.28
CA SER A 42 -9.30 -29.70 -20.43
C SER A 42 -10.53 -29.99 -19.56
N ILE A 43 -10.71 -29.21 -18.49
CA ILE A 43 -12.00 -29.10 -17.82
C ILE A 43 -12.85 -28.18 -18.69
N ARG A 44 -13.85 -28.75 -19.38
CA ARG A 44 -14.90 -27.96 -20.04
C ARG A 44 -15.69 -27.21 -18.96
N ALA A 45 -15.45 -25.91 -18.83
CA ALA A 45 -16.39 -25.00 -18.20
C ALA A 45 -17.67 -24.99 -19.04
N ALA A 46 -18.81 -25.25 -18.40
CA ALA A 46 -20.11 -25.11 -19.04
C ALA A 46 -20.30 -23.64 -19.48
N ALA A 47 -20.64 -23.46 -20.76
CA ALA A 47 -20.90 -22.16 -21.35
C ALA A 47 -22.19 -21.55 -20.77
N GLY A 48 -22.03 -20.51 -19.96
CA GLY A 48 -23.07 -19.51 -19.62
C GLY A 48 -22.47 -18.12 -19.86
N GLY A 49 -22.64 -17.60 -21.08
CA GLY A 49 -21.84 -16.50 -21.65
C GLY A 49 -22.16 -15.06 -21.19
N GLY A 50 -22.45 -14.84 -19.91
CA GLY A 50 -22.66 -13.48 -19.36
C GLY A 50 -22.28 -13.32 -17.88
N ASP A 51 -22.38 -14.38 -17.08
CA ASP A 51 -22.22 -14.31 -15.62
C ASP A 51 -20.79 -14.10 -15.11
N ASN A 52 -19.77 -14.14 -15.97
CA ASN A 52 -18.35 -14.07 -15.61
C ASN A 52 -17.65 -12.74 -15.94
N VAL A 53 -18.39 -11.70 -16.37
CA VAL A 53 -17.82 -10.38 -16.67
C VAL A 53 -18.07 -9.41 -15.52
N VAL A 54 -17.04 -8.64 -15.16
CA VAL A 54 -17.13 -7.50 -14.24
C VAL A 54 -16.94 -6.22 -15.03
N THR A 55 -17.90 -5.31 -14.96
CA THR A 55 -17.73 -3.98 -15.51
C THR A 55 -16.91 -3.15 -14.54
N LEU A 56 -15.81 -2.54 -15.01
CA LEU A 56 -14.88 -1.77 -14.18
C LEU A 56 -14.84 -0.31 -14.66
N LEU A 57 -15.15 0.62 -13.76
CA LEU A 57 -15.05 2.05 -14.02
C LEU A 57 -13.64 2.55 -13.67
N ASP A 58 -12.81 2.74 -14.68
CA ASP A 58 -11.48 3.36 -14.57
C ASP A 58 -11.57 4.81 -15.08
N TYR A 59 -11.63 5.77 -14.15
CA TYR A 59 -11.71 7.19 -14.51
C TYR A 59 -10.36 7.81 -14.90
N GLY A 60 -9.25 7.04 -14.84
CA GLY A 60 -7.95 7.45 -15.36
C GLY A 60 -6.89 7.85 -14.33
N ALA A 61 -7.12 7.65 -13.03
CA ALA A 61 -6.15 7.99 -11.98
C ALA A 61 -5.78 6.80 -11.09
N GLY A 62 -4.50 6.74 -10.72
CA GLY A 62 -3.98 5.82 -9.71
C GLY A 62 -3.80 4.38 -10.19
N ASN A 63 -3.57 3.49 -9.23
CA ASN A 63 -3.35 2.07 -9.46
C ASN A 63 -4.66 1.28 -9.54
N VAL A 64 -5.16 1.09 -10.75
CA VAL A 64 -6.29 0.15 -10.99
C VAL A 64 -5.81 -1.28 -11.24
N ARG A 65 -4.50 -1.50 -11.39
CA ARG A 65 -3.93 -2.79 -11.80
C ARG A 65 -4.15 -3.84 -10.72
N SER A 66 -4.03 -3.48 -9.45
CA SER A 66 -4.27 -4.38 -8.32
C SER A 66 -5.70 -4.91 -8.28
N VAL A 67 -6.71 -4.03 -8.47
CA VAL A 67 -8.12 -4.44 -8.57
C VAL A 67 -8.33 -5.36 -9.78
N ARG A 68 -7.78 -5.01 -10.94
CA ARG A 68 -7.87 -5.85 -12.16
C ARG A 68 -7.27 -7.24 -11.94
N ASN A 69 -6.11 -7.32 -11.30
CA ASN A 69 -5.43 -8.57 -11.01
C ASN A 69 -6.21 -9.41 -10.01
N ALA A 70 -6.80 -8.78 -8.98
CA ALA A 70 -7.66 -9.46 -8.02
C ALA A 70 -8.91 -10.06 -8.69
N ILE A 71 -9.59 -9.30 -9.55
CA ILE A 71 -10.76 -9.77 -10.32
C ILE A 71 -10.39 -10.98 -11.20
N ARG A 72 -9.30 -10.88 -11.97
CA ARG A 72 -8.81 -11.99 -12.82
C ARG A 72 -8.41 -13.22 -12.01
N ARG A 73 -7.78 -13.01 -10.85
CA ARG A 73 -7.39 -14.09 -9.94
C ARG A 73 -8.60 -14.83 -9.34
N LEU A 74 -9.74 -14.15 -9.25
CA LEU A 74 -11.02 -14.73 -8.84
C LEU A 74 -11.77 -15.41 -10.00
N GLY A 75 -11.21 -15.39 -11.23
CA GLY A 75 -11.76 -16.11 -12.39
C GLY A 75 -12.72 -15.29 -13.24
N PHE A 76 -12.74 -13.96 -13.10
CA PHE A 76 -13.62 -13.09 -13.87
C PHE A 76 -12.87 -12.33 -14.97
N ASP A 77 -13.58 -12.12 -16.08
CA ASP A 77 -13.17 -11.20 -17.14
C ASP A 77 -13.59 -9.77 -16.79
N ILE A 78 -12.94 -8.80 -17.44
CA ILE A 78 -13.18 -7.37 -17.18
C ILE A 78 -13.64 -6.68 -18.46
N LYS A 79 -14.73 -5.93 -18.35
CA LYS A 79 -15.17 -4.96 -19.35
C LYS A 79 -14.95 -3.56 -18.80
N ASP A 80 -14.15 -2.76 -19.50
CA ASP A 80 -13.94 -1.36 -19.10
C ASP A 80 -15.13 -0.49 -19.48
N VAL A 81 -15.55 0.38 -18.57
CA VAL A 81 -16.50 1.45 -18.86
C VAL A 81 -15.85 2.44 -19.82
N GLN A 82 -16.44 2.63 -21.00
CA GLN A 82 -16.04 3.69 -21.94
C GLN A 82 -17.10 4.79 -22.00
N THR A 83 -18.37 4.43 -21.78
CA THR A 83 -19.53 5.32 -21.90
C THR A 83 -20.51 5.13 -20.75
N ALA A 84 -21.41 6.10 -20.57
CA ALA A 84 -22.52 6.01 -19.62
C ALA A 84 -23.40 4.76 -19.85
N ASP A 85 -23.57 4.33 -21.10
CA ASP A 85 -24.35 3.15 -21.46
C ASP A 85 -23.71 1.83 -20.97
N ASP A 86 -22.38 1.76 -20.88
CA ASP A 86 -21.69 0.59 -20.30
C ASP A 86 -22.03 0.39 -18.83
N ILE A 87 -22.23 1.49 -18.08
CA ILE A 87 -22.69 1.47 -16.68
C ILE A 87 -24.12 0.94 -16.63
N LEU A 88 -25.02 1.51 -17.43
CA LEU A 88 -26.43 1.13 -17.47
C LEU A 88 -26.67 -0.32 -17.94
N LYS A 89 -25.70 -0.94 -18.62
CA LYS A 89 -25.80 -2.35 -19.06
C LYS A 89 -25.02 -3.33 -18.17
N ALA A 90 -24.30 -2.87 -17.16
CA ALA A 90 -23.43 -3.72 -16.36
C ALA A 90 -24.21 -4.73 -15.49
N ASP A 91 -23.92 -6.03 -15.56
CA ASP A 91 -24.50 -7.00 -14.63
C ASP A 91 -23.97 -6.81 -13.20
N ARG A 92 -22.73 -6.34 -13.09
CA ARG A 92 -22.09 -5.88 -11.86
C ARG A 92 -21.03 -4.84 -12.17
N LEU A 93 -20.94 -3.83 -11.31
CA LEU A 93 -20.05 -2.69 -11.48
C LEU A 93 -19.11 -2.56 -10.30
N ILE A 94 -17.81 -2.43 -10.57
CA ILE A 94 -16.82 -2.01 -9.57
C ILE A 94 -16.29 -0.64 -9.98
N PHE A 95 -16.31 0.29 -9.03
CA PHE A 95 -15.71 1.61 -9.18
C PHE A 95 -14.58 1.78 -8.15
N PRO A 96 -13.33 1.44 -8.53
CA PRO A 96 -12.17 1.81 -7.74
C PRO A 96 -11.82 3.28 -7.97
N GLY A 97 -11.41 3.98 -6.92
CA GLY A 97 -10.81 5.30 -7.12
C GLY A 97 -9.75 5.68 -6.10
N VAL A 98 -8.71 6.36 -6.61
CA VAL A 98 -7.56 6.87 -5.87
C VAL A 98 -7.25 8.26 -6.42
N GLY A 99 -7.18 9.26 -5.55
CA GLY A 99 -6.84 10.62 -5.90
C GLY A 99 -7.92 11.61 -5.44
N ALA A 100 -7.88 12.81 -6.01
CA ALA A 100 -8.71 13.91 -5.55
C ALA A 100 -10.19 13.77 -5.97
N PHE A 101 -11.09 14.03 -5.03
CA PHE A 101 -12.55 14.01 -5.18
C PHE A 101 -13.02 14.92 -6.32
N ALA A 102 -12.50 16.14 -6.37
CA ALA A 102 -12.86 17.13 -7.38
C ALA A 102 -12.53 16.66 -8.81
N ALA A 103 -11.36 16.05 -8.99
CA ALA A 103 -10.91 15.56 -10.29
C ALA A 103 -11.81 14.42 -10.79
N ALA A 104 -12.16 13.47 -9.90
CA ALA A 104 -13.04 12.37 -10.26
C ALA A 104 -14.45 12.85 -10.64
N MET A 105 -15.08 13.72 -9.83
CA MET A 105 -16.41 14.27 -10.16
C MET A 105 -16.40 15.07 -11.46
N SER A 106 -15.33 15.83 -11.73
CA SER A 106 -15.19 16.55 -13.00
C SER A 106 -15.21 15.60 -14.20
N VAL A 107 -14.42 14.52 -14.15
CA VAL A 107 -14.38 13.51 -15.22
C VAL A 107 -15.73 12.79 -15.38
N LEU A 108 -16.38 12.41 -14.27
CA LEU A 108 -17.66 11.71 -14.31
C LEU A 108 -18.76 12.58 -14.92
N ASN A 109 -18.85 13.85 -14.52
CA ASN A 109 -19.84 14.79 -15.06
C ASN A 109 -19.58 15.09 -16.55
N GLN A 110 -18.32 15.35 -16.94
CA GLN A 110 -17.98 15.63 -18.34
C GLN A 110 -18.33 14.45 -19.27
N LYS A 111 -18.25 13.22 -18.77
CA LYS A 111 -18.56 12.01 -19.54
C LYS A 111 -20.03 11.53 -19.38
N GLY A 112 -20.87 12.27 -18.64
CA GLY A 112 -22.25 11.87 -18.33
C GLY A 112 -22.36 10.55 -17.53
N MET A 113 -21.28 10.17 -16.85
CA MET A 113 -21.20 8.93 -16.07
C MET A 113 -21.81 9.09 -14.67
N ALA A 114 -21.88 10.31 -14.15
CA ALA A 114 -22.45 10.59 -12.83
C ALA A 114 -23.94 10.24 -12.77
N GLU A 115 -24.73 10.69 -13.74
CA GLU A 115 -26.17 10.41 -13.82
C GLU A 115 -26.42 8.90 -14.03
N ALA A 116 -25.60 8.25 -14.86
CA ALA A 116 -25.69 6.82 -15.09
C ALA A 116 -25.35 6.00 -13.83
N LEU A 117 -24.37 6.43 -13.03
CA LEU A 117 -24.05 5.82 -11.75
C LEU A 117 -25.22 5.95 -10.76
N CYS A 118 -25.80 7.14 -10.61
CA CYS A 118 -26.97 7.33 -9.74
C CYS A 118 -28.11 6.40 -10.16
N THR A 119 -28.47 6.40 -11.44
CA THR A 119 -29.53 5.53 -11.98
C THR A 119 -29.22 4.05 -11.73
N TYR A 120 -27.98 3.61 -11.94
CA TYR A 120 -27.58 2.22 -11.71
C TYR A 120 -27.73 1.81 -10.24
N ILE A 121 -27.29 2.67 -9.32
CA ILE A 121 -27.29 2.43 -7.87
C ILE A 121 -28.71 2.48 -7.30
N GLU A 122 -29.53 3.44 -7.72
CA GLU A 122 -30.93 3.58 -7.29
C GLU A 122 -31.80 2.39 -7.71
N ASN A 123 -31.45 1.72 -8.81
CA ASN A 123 -32.08 0.47 -9.25
C ASN A 123 -31.58 -0.78 -8.50
N ASP A 124 -30.86 -0.61 -7.38
CA ASP A 124 -30.35 -1.69 -6.51
C ASP A 124 -29.53 -2.75 -7.25
N ARG A 125 -28.70 -2.32 -8.21
CA ARG A 125 -27.85 -3.22 -8.98
C ARG A 125 -26.52 -3.47 -8.28
N PRO A 126 -25.85 -4.63 -8.52
CA PRO A 126 -24.59 -4.95 -7.86
C PRO A 126 -23.51 -3.90 -8.12
N PHE A 127 -23.16 -3.15 -7.07
CA PHE A 127 -22.17 -2.07 -7.11
C PHE A 127 -21.16 -2.25 -5.98
N LEU A 128 -19.88 -2.08 -6.29
CA LEU A 128 -18.80 -1.97 -5.31
C LEU A 128 -17.98 -0.70 -5.53
N GLY A 129 -18.15 0.28 -4.65
CA GLY A 129 -17.27 1.45 -4.58
C GLY A 129 -16.05 1.18 -3.69
N ILE A 130 -14.84 1.53 -4.13
CA ILE A 130 -13.61 1.35 -3.33
C ILE A 130 -12.91 2.71 -3.14
N CYS A 131 -12.61 3.03 -1.88
CA CYS A 131 -11.96 4.27 -1.43
C CYS A 131 -12.69 5.52 -1.95
N LEU A 132 -12.18 6.16 -3.00
CA LEU A 132 -12.86 7.30 -3.60
C LEU A 132 -14.25 6.91 -4.13
N GLY A 133 -14.43 5.68 -4.63
CA GLY A 133 -15.73 5.17 -5.06
C GLY A 133 -16.77 5.12 -3.93
N LEU A 134 -16.36 4.99 -2.66
CA LEU A 134 -17.25 5.18 -1.50
C LEU A 134 -17.54 6.66 -1.27
N GLN A 135 -16.49 7.48 -1.26
CA GLN A 135 -16.59 8.90 -0.91
C GLN A 135 -17.53 9.65 -1.86
N LEU A 136 -17.46 9.36 -3.16
CA LEU A 136 -18.29 10.01 -4.17
C LEU A 136 -19.79 9.75 -3.99
N LEU A 137 -20.22 8.74 -3.22
CA LEU A 137 -21.63 8.50 -2.93
C LEU A 137 -22.25 9.57 -2.03
N PHE A 138 -21.43 10.30 -1.26
CA PHE A 138 -21.88 11.31 -0.31
C PHE A 138 -22.26 12.64 -1.01
N GLU A 139 -22.86 13.56 -0.26
CA GLU A 139 -23.34 14.85 -0.78
C GLU A 139 -22.20 15.75 -1.25
N CYS A 140 -21.11 15.81 -0.49
CA CYS A 140 -19.93 16.58 -0.86
C CYS A 140 -18.66 16.13 -0.13
N SER A 141 -17.53 16.67 -0.58
CA SER A 141 -16.24 16.62 0.09
C SER A 141 -15.70 18.03 0.32
N ASP A 142 -15.00 18.24 1.44
CA ASP A 142 -14.28 19.48 1.74
C ASP A 142 -12.83 19.44 1.22
N GLU A 143 -12.43 18.39 0.50
CA GLU A 143 -11.10 18.28 -0.10
C GLU A 143 -10.84 19.40 -1.11
N ASN A 144 -9.96 20.33 -0.75
CA ASN A 144 -9.63 21.53 -1.53
C ASN A 144 -10.85 22.43 -1.82
N GLY A 145 -11.81 22.46 -0.88
CA GLY A 145 -13.05 23.23 -0.97
C GLY A 145 -14.28 22.35 -1.20
N PRO A 146 -15.50 22.88 -1.00
CA PRO A 146 -16.72 22.09 -1.10
C PRO A 146 -16.99 21.66 -2.55
N VAL A 147 -16.95 20.36 -2.81
CA VAL A 147 -17.28 19.77 -4.11
C VAL A 147 -18.44 18.79 -3.95
N LYS A 148 -19.47 18.94 -4.79
CA LYS A 148 -20.63 18.04 -4.80
C LYS A 148 -20.23 16.63 -5.26
N GLY A 149 -20.66 15.62 -4.53
CA GLY A 149 -20.62 14.22 -4.94
C GLY A 149 -21.89 13.82 -5.71
N LEU A 150 -22.16 12.52 -5.73
CA LEU A 150 -23.37 11.94 -6.33
C LEU A 150 -24.63 12.21 -5.48
N GLY A 151 -24.48 12.48 -4.18
CA GLY A 151 -25.60 12.86 -3.31
C GLY A 151 -26.58 11.72 -2.98
N LEU A 152 -26.13 10.47 -3.04
CA LEU A 152 -26.93 9.29 -2.73
C LEU A 152 -26.98 8.99 -1.22
N ILE A 153 -25.96 9.43 -0.49
CA ILE A 153 -25.81 9.24 0.97
C ILE A 153 -25.67 10.61 1.63
N PRO A 154 -26.51 10.95 2.62
CA PRO A 154 -26.36 12.19 3.37
C PRO A 154 -25.02 12.26 4.11
N GLY A 155 -24.37 13.43 4.07
CA GLY A 155 -23.15 13.71 4.81
C GLY A 155 -21.99 14.25 3.97
N VAL A 156 -20.98 14.72 4.69
CA VAL A 156 -19.79 15.37 4.14
C VAL A 156 -18.56 14.50 4.35
N VAL A 157 -17.75 14.35 3.30
CA VAL A 157 -16.42 13.76 3.36
C VAL A 157 -15.43 14.84 3.79
N GLY A 158 -15.19 14.94 5.10
CA GLY A 158 -14.28 15.93 5.70
C GLY A 158 -12.88 15.38 5.94
N ARG A 159 -11.89 16.25 6.16
CA ARG A 159 -10.53 15.85 6.54
C ARG A 159 -10.46 15.38 8.01
N PHE A 160 -9.65 14.36 8.32
CA PHE A 160 -9.31 14.01 9.70
C PHE A 160 -8.83 15.24 10.49
N ASP A 161 -9.30 15.36 11.72
CA ASP A 161 -8.89 16.41 12.64
C ASP A 161 -7.51 16.07 13.22
N SER A 162 -6.51 16.84 12.80
CA SER A 162 -5.13 16.72 13.28
C SER A 162 -4.79 17.71 14.41
N SER A 163 -5.76 18.50 14.90
CA SER A 163 -5.53 19.51 15.95
C SER A 163 -5.01 18.92 17.25
N ASN A 164 -5.39 17.68 17.59
CA ASN A 164 -4.93 16.95 18.77
C ASN A 164 -3.69 16.07 18.50
N GLY A 165 -2.91 16.38 17.47
CA GLY A 165 -1.70 15.63 17.12
C GLY A 165 -1.96 14.28 16.44
N LEU A 166 -3.17 14.06 15.91
CA LEU A 166 -3.47 12.89 15.09
C LEU A 166 -2.65 12.96 13.80
N ILE A 167 -1.93 11.88 13.51
CA ILE A 167 -1.15 11.73 12.29
C ILE A 167 -2.14 11.62 11.11
N VAL A 168 -1.97 12.39 10.04
CA VAL A 168 -2.83 12.34 8.85
C VAL A 168 -1.97 12.57 7.61
N PRO A 169 -2.05 11.72 6.56
CA PRO A 169 -3.06 10.70 6.27
C PRO A 169 -3.08 9.49 7.21
N HIS A 170 -4.26 8.88 7.35
CA HIS A 170 -4.43 7.54 7.90
C HIS A 170 -3.85 6.52 6.91
N ILE A 171 -2.62 6.06 7.16
CA ILE A 171 -1.92 5.07 6.35
C ILE A 171 -1.63 3.83 7.19
N GLY A 172 -2.29 2.72 6.87
CA GLY A 172 -1.95 1.43 7.44
C GLY A 172 -3.12 0.49 7.64
N TRP A 173 -2.89 -0.48 8.52
CA TRP A 173 -3.75 -1.64 8.70
C TRP A 173 -4.59 -1.46 9.97
N ASN A 174 -5.89 -1.23 9.83
CA ASN A 174 -6.77 -0.91 10.95
C ASN A 174 -7.91 -1.94 11.08
N ALA A 175 -8.49 -2.03 12.26
CA ALA A 175 -9.51 -2.99 12.62
C ALA A 175 -10.91 -2.45 12.31
N LEU A 176 -11.77 -3.30 11.72
CA LEU A 176 -13.16 -2.97 11.47
C LEU A 176 -14.05 -3.27 12.67
N GLN A 177 -14.99 -2.36 12.94
CA GLN A 177 -16.15 -2.59 13.80
C GLN A 177 -17.35 -2.87 12.92
N ILE A 178 -17.71 -4.15 12.82
CA ILE A 178 -18.73 -4.64 11.89
C ILE A 178 -20.10 -4.59 12.56
N GLU A 179 -21.09 -4.00 11.87
CA GLU A 179 -22.49 -4.00 12.31
C GLU A 179 -23.19 -5.33 11.95
N LYS A 180 -24.37 -5.59 12.52
CA LYS A 180 -25.13 -6.82 12.18
C LYS A 180 -25.50 -6.81 10.69
N ASP A 181 -25.19 -7.91 9.96
CA ASP A 181 -25.48 -8.12 8.52
C ASP A 181 -24.63 -7.29 7.53
N ALA A 182 -23.30 -7.45 7.59
CA ALA A 182 -22.36 -6.69 6.78
C ALA A 182 -22.04 -7.32 5.41
N GLY A 183 -22.65 -8.46 5.08
CA GLY A 183 -22.63 -9.09 3.77
C GLY A 183 -21.23 -9.45 3.29
N ILE A 184 -20.61 -8.58 2.47
CA ILE A 184 -19.26 -8.83 1.94
C ILE A 184 -18.19 -8.88 3.05
N LEU A 185 -18.49 -8.38 4.26
CA LEU A 185 -17.58 -8.33 5.40
C LEU A 185 -17.80 -9.39 6.48
N ASP A 186 -18.74 -10.33 6.31
CA ASP A 186 -19.16 -11.26 7.37
C ASP A 186 -18.04 -12.13 8.00
N ASP A 187 -16.91 -12.36 7.32
CA ASP A 187 -15.74 -13.06 7.87
C ASP A 187 -14.52 -12.16 8.13
N VAL A 188 -14.68 -10.85 8.04
CA VAL A 188 -13.56 -9.89 8.16
C VAL A 188 -13.42 -9.39 9.59
N ALA A 189 -14.41 -9.67 10.45
CA ALA A 189 -14.41 -9.24 11.85
C ALA A 189 -13.08 -9.58 12.53
N ASN A 190 -12.54 -8.61 13.29
CA ASN A 190 -11.28 -8.74 14.03
C ASN A 190 -10.02 -8.99 13.17
N ARG A 191 -10.07 -8.71 11.86
CA ARG A 191 -8.89 -8.69 10.98
C ARG A 191 -8.56 -7.27 10.55
N HIS A 192 -7.29 -7.02 10.23
CA HIS A 192 -6.87 -5.74 9.69
C HIS A 192 -7.16 -5.63 8.19
N VAL A 193 -7.61 -4.46 7.76
CA VAL A 193 -7.71 -4.05 6.35
C VAL A 193 -6.91 -2.77 6.13
N TYR A 194 -6.49 -2.53 4.89
CA TYR A 194 -5.57 -1.44 4.55
C TYR A 194 -6.30 -0.15 4.16
N PHE A 195 -6.06 0.91 4.95
CA PHE A 195 -6.53 2.27 4.73
C PHE A 195 -5.40 3.20 4.29
N VAL A 196 -5.71 4.16 3.40
CA VAL A 196 -4.76 5.14 2.89
C VAL A 196 -5.51 6.42 2.47
N HIS A 197 -5.84 7.30 3.43
CA HIS A 197 -6.71 8.46 3.17
C HIS A 197 -6.56 9.59 4.21
N SER A 198 -6.75 10.84 3.76
CA SER A 198 -6.84 12.02 4.63
C SER A 198 -8.28 12.43 4.94
N TYR A 199 -9.23 11.98 4.12
CA TYR A 199 -10.64 12.38 4.18
C TYR A 199 -11.54 11.17 4.44
N ARG A 200 -12.61 11.39 5.19
CA ARG A 200 -13.51 10.33 5.65
C ARG A 200 -14.93 10.87 5.89
N ALA A 201 -15.92 10.01 5.72
CA ALA A 201 -17.30 10.28 6.10
C ALA A 201 -17.57 9.85 7.55
N MET A 202 -18.37 10.64 8.27
CA MET A 202 -18.74 10.37 9.65
C MET A 202 -20.14 9.73 9.75
N PRO A 203 -20.35 8.76 10.66
CA PRO A 203 -21.69 8.22 10.89
C PRO A 203 -22.61 9.29 11.50
N SER A 204 -23.87 9.31 11.06
CA SER A 204 -24.92 10.21 11.54
C SER A 204 -26.28 9.52 11.50
N ASP A 205 -27.29 10.11 12.15
CA ASP A 205 -28.66 9.60 12.07
C ASP A 205 -29.22 9.58 10.65
N SER A 206 -28.76 10.51 9.78
CA SER A 206 -29.22 10.63 8.40
C SER A 206 -28.61 9.58 7.46
N ASN A 207 -27.46 8.99 7.80
CA ASN A 207 -26.82 7.96 6.99
C ASN A 207 -26.76 6.58 7.67
N LYS A 208 -27.31 6.43 8.89
CA LYS A 208 -27.28 5.19 9.69
C LYS A 208 -27.70 3.93 8.92
N GLU A 209 -28.68 4.03 8.02
CA GLU A 209 -29.20 2.88 7.25
C GLU A 209 -28.21 2.37 6.21
N TRP A 210 -27.24 3.20 5.83
CA TRP A 210 -26.16 2.82 4.92
C TRP A 210 -24.97 2.22 5.67
N VAL A 211 -24.74 2.56 6.93
CA VAL A 211 -23.50 2.20 7.63
C VAL A 211 -23.44 0.69 7.87
N SER A 212 -22.43 0.03 7.31
CA SER A 212 -22.21 -1.42 7.45
C SER A 212 -21.03 -1.76 8.36
N SER A 213 -20.01 -0.90 8.39
CA SER A 213 -18.94 -1.00 9.38
C SER A 213 -18.32 0.36 9.64
N THR A 214 -17.75 0.51 10.82
CA THR A 214 -16.99 1.69 11.22
C THR A 214 -15.56 1.32 11.60
N CYS A 215 -14.70 2.34 11.72
CA CYS A 215 -13.34 2.18 12.19
C CYS A 215 -12.99 3.37 13.08
N ASN A 216 -12.13 3.15 14.06
CA ASN A 216 -11.66 4.21 14.95
C ASN A 216 -10.27 4.70 14.49
N TYR A 217 -10.16 6.00 14.23
CA TYR A 217 -8.88 6.68 14.00
C TYR A 217 -8.99 8.16 14.35
N GLY A 218 -8.57 8.52 15.57
CA GLY A 218 -9.04 9.74 16.22
C GLY A 218 -10.53 9.59 16.55
N ASP A 219 -11.38 9.96 15.61
CA ASP A 219 -12.82 9.76 15.68
C ASP A 219 -13.27 8.44 15.03
N LYS A 220 -14.51 8.05 15.31
CA LYS A 220 -15.20 6.96 14.59
C LYS A 220 -15.63 7.44 13.21
N PHE A 221 -15.21 6.74 12.15
CA PHE A 221 -15.61 7.05 10.78
C PHE A 221 -16.23 5.84 10.07
N ILE A 222 -16.93 6.09 8.98
CA ILE A 222 -17.56 5.06 8.14
C ILE A 222 -16.47 4.32 7.37
N ALA A 223 -16.32 3.02 7.65
CA ALA A 223 -15.36 2.15 6.96
C ALA A 223 -16.01 1.43 5.76
N SER A 224 -17.31 1.14 5.84
CA SER A 224 -18.09 0.63 4.72
C SER A 224 -19.56 1.04 4.80
N VAL A 225 -20.20 1.07 3.62
CA VAL A 225 -21.64 1.24 3.47
C VAL A 225 -22.26 0.08 2.71
N ARG A 226 -23.53 -0.21 2.99
CA ARG A 226 -24.33 -1.23 2.33
C ARG A 226 -25.81 -0.85 2.32
N ARG A 227 -26.45 -0.98 1.17
CA ARG A 227 -27.91 -0.94 1.01
C ARG A 227 -28.29 -1.84 -0.17
N GLY A 228 -29.05 -2.91 0.10
CA GLY A 228 -29.34 -3.93 -0.92
C GLY A 228 -28.06 -4.53 -1.53
N ASN A 229 -27.91 -4.43 -2.86
CA ASN A 229 -26.75 -4.90 -3.62
C ASN A 229 -25.64 -3.85 -3.77
N VAL A 230 -25.87 -2.64 -3.26
CA VAL A 230 -24.90 -1.54 -3.27
C VAL A 230 -23.99 -1.69 -2.06
N ASN A 231 -22.69 -1.84 -2.31
CA ASN A 231 -21.67 -1.93 -1.27
C ASN A 231 -20.59 -0.89 -1.60
N ALA A 232 -19.99 -0.29 -0.58
CA ALA A 232 -18.75 0.46 -0.77
C ALA A 232 -17.86 0.38 0.46
N VAL A 233 -16.54 0.48 0.27
CA VAL A 233 -15.54 0.37 1.33
C VAL A 233 -14.53 1.52 1.24
N GLN A 234 -14.13 2.07 2.37
CA GLN A 234 -13.12 3.14 2.44
C GLN A 234 -11.70 2.57 2.35
N PHE A 235 -11.49 1.34 2.83
CA PHE A 235 -10.24 0.61 2.69
C PHE A 235 -10.11 -0.02 1.29
N HIS A 236 -8.91 -0.48 0.96
CA HIS A 236 -8.60 -1.11 -0.32
C HIS A 236 -8.55 -2.64 -0.18
N PRO A 237 -9.62 -3.39 -0.54
CA PRO A 237 -9.61 -4.85 -0.45
C PRO A 237 -8.51 -5.47 -1.32
N GLU A 238 -8.23 -4.93 -2.50
CA GLU A 238 -7.13 -5.36 -3.37
C GLU A 238 -5.73 -5.16 -2.77
N LYS A 239 -5.62 -4.34 -1.70
CA LYS A 239 -4.39 -4.11 -0.92
C LYS A 239 -4.45 -4.68 0.50
N SER A 240 -5.54 -5.37 0.82
CA SER A 240 -5.74 -6.02 2.12
C SER A 240 -5.40 -7.51 2.07
N GLY A 241 -4.42 -7.88 1.25
CA GLY A 241 -4.03 -9.27 1.05
C GLY A 241 -3.36 -9.88 2.28
N GLY A 242 -3.48 -11.19 2.44
CA GLY A 242 -2.92 -11.95 3.56
C GLY A 242 -2.81 -13.43 3.20
N LYS A 243 -1.81 -13.78 2.40
CA LYS A 243 -1.53 -15.17 2.01
C LYS A 243 -0.42 -15.72 2.89
N MET A 244 -0.67 -16.88 3.49
CA MET A 244 0.29 -17.55 4.35
C MET A 244 0.86 -18.79 3.66
N ARG A 245 2.20 -18.92 3.68
CA ARG A 245 2.87 -20.22 3.57
C ARG A 245 2.64 -20.97 4.88
N LYS A 246 1.98 -22.14 4.83
CA LYS A 246 1.98 -23.02 6.00
C LYS A 246 3.44 -23.37 6.30
N ALA A 247 3.91 -23.12 7.52
CA ALA A 247 5.07 -23.82 8.05
C ALA A 247 4.68 -25.31 8.16
N ILE A 248 4.87 -26.07 7.08
CA ILE A 248 4.89 -27.54 7.13
C ILE A 248 6.31 -27.92 6.76
N GLU A 249 7.09 -28.29 7.76
CA GLU A 249 8.21 -29.20 7.57
C GLU A 249 7.62 -30.54 7.07
N GLY A 250 7.89 -30.90 5.81
CA GLY A 250 7.55 -32.23 5.30
C GLY A 250 7.17 -32.28 3.83
N LYS A 251 8.01 -32.99 3.05
CA LYS A 251 7.82 -33.34 1.64
C LYS A 251 6.42 -33.91 1.34
N LYS A 252 5.49 -33.11 0.81
CA LYS A 252 4.29 -33.57 0.06
C LYS A 252 3.60 -32.41 -0.70
N GLU A 253 4.33 -31.74 -1.60
CA GLU A 253 3.85 -30.47 -2.21
C GLU A 253 3.17 -30.55 -3.58
N ALA A 254 3.27 -31.63 -4.36
CA ALA A 254 2.80 -31.57 -5.75
C ALA A 254 1.28 -31.78 -5.96
N LEU A 255 0.58 -32.51 -5.07
CA LEU A 255 -0.81 -32.91 -5.32
C LEU A 255 -1.85 -32.04 -4.58
N MET A 256 -1.45 -31.31 -3.54
CA MET A 256 -2.36 -30.46 -2.77
C MET A 256 -2.51 -29.04 -3.34
N SER A 257 -1.60 -28.56 -4.20
CA SER A 257 -1.63 -27.19 -4.73
C SER A 257 -2.94 -26.87 -5.48
N ILE A 258 -3.46 -27.83 -6.26
CA ILE A 258 -4.69 -27.67 -7.05
C ILE A 258 -5.95 -27.64 -6.17
N LEU A 259 -5.99 -28.44 -5.09
CA LEU A 259 -7.09 -28.41 -4.11
C LEU A 259 -6.98 -27.22 -3.14
N THR A 260 -5.76 -26.71 -2.90
CA THR A 260 -5.51 -25.59 -1.98
C THR A 260 -5.76 -24.21 -2.58
N GLY A 261 -5.81 -24.02 -3.91
CA GLY A 261 -6.06 -22.70 -4.51
C GLY A 261 -7.39 -22.06 -4.05
N PHE A 262 -8.43 -22.88 -3.88
CA PHE A 262 -9.72 -22.43 -3.33
C PHE A 262 -9.70 -22.21 -1.81
N ALA A 263 -8.86 -22.97 -1.08
CA ALA A 263 -8.69 -22.85 0.37
C ALA A 263 -7.77 -21.68 0.78
N SER A 264 -6.75 -21.36 -0.01
CA SER A 264 -5.83 -20.25 0.23
C SER A 264 -6.52 -18.90 0.03
N GLN A 265 -7.41 -18.80 -0.96
CA GLN A 265 -8.23 -17.60 -1.19
C GLN A 265 -9.26 -17.35 -0.05
N ARG A 266 -9.60 -18.35 0.78
CA ARG A 266 -10.42 -18.13 1.99
C ARG A 266 -9.63 -17.49 3.14
N LYS A 267 -8.30 -17.52 3.09
CA LYS A 267 -7.45 -16.94 4.16
C LYS A 267 -7.06 -15.49 3.88
N ASP A 268 -7.06 -15.07 2.62
CA ASP A 268 -6.79 -13.69 2.22
C ASP A 268 -8.01 -12.79 2.48
N VAL A 269 -7.86 -11.75 3.31
CA VAL A 269 -8.97 -10.85 3.68
C VAL A 269 -9.53 -10.15 2.44
N GLY A 270 -8.64 -9.49 1.70
CA GLY A 270 -8.96 -8.70 0.53
C GLY A 270 -9.70 -9.47 -0.56
N LEU A 271 -9.13 -10.61 -0.96
CA LEU A 271 -9.73 -11.48 -1.97
C LEU A 271 -11.04 -12.12 -1.49
N SER A 272 -11.20 -12.38 -0.18
CA SER A 272 -12.47 -12.87 0.38
C SER A 272 -13.60 -11.86 0.19
N ILE A 273 -13.33 -10.57 0.47
CA ILE A 273 -14.30 -9.48 0.30
C ILE A 273 -14.73 -9.35 -1.16
N LEU A 274 -13.76 -9.28 -2.08
CA LEU A 274 -14.05 -9.19 -3.52
C LEU A 274 -14.81 -10.42 -4.03
N ARG A 275 -14.42 -11.62 -3.58
CA ARG A 275 -15.11 -12.86 -3.94
C ARG A 275 -16.58 -12.85 -3.51
N ARG A 276 -16.90 -12.37 -2.29
CA ARG A 276 -18.30 -12.31 -1.83
C ARG A 276 -19.15 -11.38 -2.67
N PHE A 277 -18.60 -10.22 -3.04
CA PHE A 277 -19.29 -9.30 -3.94
C PHE A 277 -19.55 -9.96 -5.31
N LEU A 278 -18.56 -10.67 -5.85
CA LEU A 278 -18.66 -11.29 -7.17
C LEU A 278 -19.49 -12.59 -7.20
N TYR A 279 -19.60 -13.29 -6.06
CA TYR A 279 -20.36 -14.54 -5.90
C TYR A 279 -21.32 -14.50 -4.69
N PRO A 280 -22.37 -13.65 -4.72
CA PRO A 280 -23.27 -13.44 -3.57
C PRO A 280 -24.12 -14.68 -3.22
N LYS A 281 -24.31 -15.60 -4.17
CA LYS A 281 -25.08 -16.86 -3.98
C LYS A 281 -24.29 -17.97 -3.27
N SER A 282 -23.02 -17.77 -2.94
CA SER A 282 -22.24 -18.78 -2.23
C SER A 282 -22.64 -18.82 -0.75
N SER A 283 -23.28 -19.91 -0.31
CA SER A 283 -23.67 -20.17 1.08
C SER A 283 -22.47 -20.52 1.97
N LEU A 284 -21.41 -19.72 1.91
CA LEU A 284 -20.23 -19.90 2.76
C LEU A 284 -20.59 -19.56 4.20
N SER A 285 -20.19 -20.42 5.14
CA SER A 285 -20.61 -20.36 6.54
C SER A 285 -20.33 -19.00 7.18
N LYS A 286 -21.33 -18.47 7.90
CA LYS A 286 -21.28 -17.24 8.73
C LYS A 286 -20.38 -17.32 9.97
N LYS A 287 -19.43 -18.26 10.03
CA LYS A 287 -18.52 -18.32 11.18
C LYS A 287 -17.58 -17.10 11.08
N PRO A 288 -17.58 -16.20 12.09
CA PRO A 288 -16.62 -15.10 12.13
C PRO A 288 -15.22 -15.67 12.00
N ALA A 289 -14.36 -15.05 11.20
CA ALA A 289 -12.95 -15.38 11.28
C ALA A 289 -12.46 -15.06 12.69
N GLU A 290 -11.69 -15.97 13.27
CA GLU A 290 -10.99 -15.68 14.50
C GLU A 290 -9.87 -14.68 14.17
N GLY A 291 -9.95 -13.49 14.77
CA GLY A 291 -8.93 -12.46 14.71
C GLY A 291 -8.88 -11.68 16.02
N LYS A 292 -7.83 -10.89 16.22
CA LYS A 292 -7.62 -10.07 17.43
C LYS A 292 -7.30 -8.60 17.12
N ALA A 293 -7.53 -8.16 15.87
CA ALA A 293 -7.29 -6.78 15.47
C ALA A 293 -8.19 -5.84 16.28
N SER A 294 -7.61 -4.79 16.85
CA SER A 294 -8.32 -3.86 17.75
C SER A 294 -8.09 -2.39 17.42
N LYS A 295 -6.96 -2.05 16.77
CA LYS A 295 -6.58 -0.67 16.40
C LYS A 295 -5.64 -0.68 15.19
N LEU A 296 -5.15 0.51 14.83
CA LEU A 296 -4.12 0.67 13.80
C LEU A 296 -2.85 -0.08 14.21
N ALA A 297 -2.43 -1.03 13.36
CA ALA A 297 -1.22 -1.80 13.51
C ALA A 297 0.03 -0.98 13.10
N LYS A 298 1.14 -1.20 13.81
CA LYS A 298 2.47 -0.79 13.34
C LYS A 298 2.85 -1.60 12.11
N ARG A 299 3.44 -0.95 11.12
CA ARG A 299 3.78 -1.56 9.83
C ARG A 299 5.23 -2.02 9.78
N VAL A 300 5.45 -3.23 9.26
CA VAL A 300 6.76 -3.76 8.89
C VAL A 300 6.89 -3.73 7.38
N ILE A 301 7.76 -2.87 6.87
CA ILE A 301 7.96 -2.64 5.43
C ILE A 301 9.20 -3.39 4.96
N ALA A 302 9.05 -4.18 3.89
CA ALA A 302 10.18 -4.86 3.26
C ALA A 302 10.67 -4.07 2.05
N CYS A 303 11.97 -3.87 1.96
CA CYS A 303 12.57 -3.08 0.90
C CYS A 303 13.55 -3.89 0.05
N LEU A 304 13.63 -3.57 -1.24
CA LEU A 304 14.63 -4.11 -2.15
C LEU A 304 15.18 -3.01 -3.07
N ASP A 305 16.50 -3.02 -3.26
CA ASP A 305 17.11 -2.21 -4.31
C ASP A 305 16.93 -2.91 -5.65
N VAL A 306 16.69 -2.13 -6.70
CA VAL A 306 16.65 -2.62 -8.08
C VAL A 306 17.75 -1.92 -8.87
N ARG A 307 18.78 -2.68 -9.27
CA ARG A 307 19.95 -2.22 -10.05
C ARG A 307 19.97 -2.89 -11.41
N SER A 308 20.68 -2.31 -12.36
CA SER A 308 21.13 -2.97 -13.58
C SER A 308 22.52 -3.57 -13.36
N ASN A 309 22.74 -4.84 -13.71
CA ASN A 309 24.09 -5.42 -13.75
C ASN A 309 24.83 -5.05 -15.06
N ASP A 310 26.09 -5.45 -15.19
CA ASP A 310 26.93 -5.18 -16.39
C ASP A 310 26.37 -5.78 -17.69
N LYS A 311 25.44 -6.74 -17.59
CA LYS A 311 24.74 -7.36 -18.71
C LYS A 311 23.42 -6.68 -19.05
N GLY A 312 23.03 -5.64 -18.31
CA GLY A 312 21.76 -4.95 -18.44
C GLY A 312 20.59 -5.60 -17.70
N ASP A 313 20.78 -6.69 -16.95
CA ASP A 313 19.69 -7.33 -16.20
C ASP A 313 19.32 -6.53 -14.96
N LEU A 314 18.02 -6.51 -14.62
CA LEU A 314 17.59 -6.04 -13.31
C LEU A 314 17.92 -7.07 -12.23
N VAL A 315 18.68 -6.63 -11.24
CA VAL A 315 19.08 -7.45 -10.10
C VAL A 315 18.75 -6.73 -8.80
N VAL A 316 18.49 -7.51 -7.76
CA VAL A 316 18.48 -7.02 -6.39
C VAL A 316 19.91 -7.06 -5.88
N THR A 317 20.35 -6.03 -5.15
CA THR A 317 21.65 -6.06 -4.47
C THR A 317 21.74 -7.31 -3.60
N LYS A 318 22.66 -8.21 -3.95
CA LYS A 318 23.10 -9.25 -3.03
C LYS A 318 24.18 -8.65 -2.15
N GLY A 319 24.03 -8.79 -0.84
CA GLY A 319 25.15 -8.73 0.10
C GLY A 319 26.22 -9.81 -0.16
N ASP A 320 26.03 -10.71 -1.12
CA ASP A 320 27.00 -11.75 -1.50
C ASP A 320 27.21 -11.81 -3.03
N GLN A 321 28.48 -11.72 -3.43
CA GLN A 321 28.94 -12.02 -4.79
C GLN A 321 28.45 -13.42 -5.21
N TYR A 322 27.62 -13.50 -6.26
CA TYR A 322 27.39 -14.77 -6.96
C TYR A 322 27.34 -14.53 -8.47
N ASP A 323 28.25 -15.24 -9.15
CA ASP A 323 28.54 -15.25 -10.58
C ASP A 323 27.31 -15.71 -11.39
N VAL A 324 26.87 -14.90 -12.36
CA VAL A 324 25.71 -15.21 -13.23
C VAL A 324 26.22 -15.34 -14.67
N ARG A 325 26.70 -16.53 -15.03
CA ARG A 325 27.14 -16.86 -16.40
C ARG A 325 26.04 -17.56 -17.17
N GLU A 326 25.35 -16.82 -18.03
CA GLU A 326 24.83 -17.34 -19.31
C GLU A 326 25.14 -16.33 -20.41
N HIS A 327 25.46 -16.84 -21.61
CA HIS A 327 25.94 -16.10 -22.78
C HIS A 327 24.94 -16.23 -23.93
N THR A 328 24.53 -15.09 -24.49
CA THR A 328 24.22 -14.83 -25.92
C THR A 328 24.05 -13.32 -26.13
N SER A 329 24.10 -12.82 -27.36
CA SER A 329 24.19 -11.40 -27.74
C SER A 329 22.82 -10.77 -28.02
N GLU A 330 22.49 -9.63 -27.35
CA GLU A 330 21.49 -8.58 -27.68
C GLU A 330 21.17 -7.68 -26.44
N ASN A 331 21.05 -6.36 -26.64
CA ASN A 331 20.91 -5.29 -25.63
C ASN A 331 19.52 -5.24 -24.92
N GLU A 332 18.90 -6.39 -24.64
CA GLU A 332 17.66 -6.46 -23.87
C GLU A 332 17.94 -6.75 -22.39
N VAL A 333 17.13 -6.18 -21.48
CA VAL A 333 17.15 -6.45 -20.03
C VAL A 333 16.58 -7.87 -19.81
N ARG A 334 17.38 -8.85 -19.39
CA ARG A 334 17.03 -10.28 -19.58
C ARG A 334 16.44 -10.96 -18.35
N ASN A 335 16.59 -10.42 -17.15
CA ASN A 335 16.07 -11.06 -15.94
C ASN A 335 15.30 -10.11 -15.02
N LEU A 336 14.03 -9.88 -15.34
CA LEU A 336 13.08 -9.15 -14.47
C LEU A 336 12.59 -10.00 -13.27
N GLY A 337 12.88 -11.31 -13.25
CA GLY A 337 12.28 -12.27 -12.32
C GLY A 337 12.71 -12.07 -10.87
N LYS A 338 13.97 -11.70 -10.61
CA LYS A 338 14.49 -11.63 -9.23
C LYS A 338 13.81 -10.57 -8.35
N PRO A 339 13.64 -9.30 -8.77
CA PRO A 339 12.88 -8.33 -7.97
C PRO A 339 11.41 -8.74 -7.77
N VAL A 340 10.79 -9.34 -8.78
CA VAL A 340 9.39 -9.78 -8.75
C VAL A 340 9.19 -10.95 -7.79
N GLU A 341 10.03 -11.97 -7.88
CA GLU A 341 10.03 -13.14 -7.00
C GLU A 341 10.28 -12.74 -5.54
N LEU A 342 11.26 -11.86 -5.30
CA LEU A 342 11.55 -11.38 -3.95
C LEU A 342 10.40 -10.56 -3.36
N ALA A 343 9.78 -9.68 -4.15
CA ALA A 343 8.59 -8.95 -3.70
C ALA A 343 7.43 -9.90 -3.38
N GLY A 344 7.24 -10.94 -4.20
CA GLY A 344 6.29 -12.02 -3.93
C GLY A 344 6.60 -12.74 -2.62
N GLN A 345 7.87 -13.07 -2.37
CA GLN A 345 8.30 -13.73 -1.14
C GLN A 345 8.07 -12.84 0.09
N TYR A 346 8.41 -11.55 0.03
CA TYR A 346 8.14 -10.61 1.13
C TYR A 346 6.65 -10.53 1.46
N TYR A 347 5.78 -10.51 0.45
CA TYR A 347 4.34 -10.54 0.67
C TYR A 347 3.89 -11.85 1.35
N GLU A 348 4.40 -13.01 0.92
CA GLU A 348 4.08 -14.31 1.52
C GLU A 348 4.65 -14.47 2.94
N ASP A 349 5.78 -13.82 3.23
CA ASP A 349 6.40 -13.75 4.56
C ASP A 349 5.69 -12.75 5.49
N GLY A 350 4.70 -12.03 4.96
CA GLY A 350 3.82 -11.17 5.73
C GLY A 350 4.21 -9.70 5.77
N ALA A 351 5.03 -9.19 4.85
CA ALA A 351 5.29 -7.75 4.72
C ALA A 351 3.98 -6.95 4.65
N ASP A 352 3.94 -5.80 5.31
CA ASP A 352 2.75 -4.92 5.28
C ASP A 352 2.72 -4.02 4.06
N GLU A 353 3.89 -3.85 3.43
CA GLU A 353 4.16 -3.03 2.25
C GLU A 353 5.50 -3.48 1.66
N VAL A 354 5.65 -3.37 0.33
CA VAL A 354 6.91 -3.65 -0.37
C VAL A 354 7.41 -2.38 -1.07
N SER A 355 8.64 -1.98 -0.74
CA SER A 355 9.30 -0.81 -1.33
C SER A 355 10.39 -1.22 -2.32
N PHE A 356 10.35 -0.63 -3.52
CA PHE A 356 11.38 -0.78 -4.54
C PHE A 356 12.21 0.49 -4.65
N LEU A 357 13.50 0.41 -4.36
CA LEU A 357 14.44 1.51 -4.59
C LEU A 357 15.06 1.35 -5.98
N ASN A 358 14.49 2.05 -6.96
CA ASN A 358 14.97 2.10 -8.33
C ASN A 358 16.23 2.97 -8.41
N ILE A 359 17.36 2.30 -8.53
CA ILE A 359 18.68 2.91 -8.68
C ILE A 359 19.31 2.54 -10.02
N THR A 360 18.46 2.24 -10.98
CA THR A 360 18.86 1.98 -12.36
C THR A 360 19.23 3.27 -13.08
N GLY A 361 20.19 3.16 -14.00
CA GLY A 361 20.70 4.27 -14.81
C GLY A 361 19.93 4.50 -16.12
N PHE A 362 18.67 4.11 -16.24
CA PHE A 362 17.93 4.10 -17.53
C PHE A 362 17.32 5.45 -17.93
N ARG A 363 18.03 6.55 -17.69
CA ARG A 363 17.52 7.92 -17.95
C ARG A 363 17.34 8.24 -19.44
N ASP A 364 18.00 7.46 -20.31
CA ASP A 364 17.97 7.68 -21.76
C ASP A 364 16.81 6.96 -22.45
N PHE A 365 16.06 6.11 -21.74
CA PHE A 365 14.95 5.35 -22.30
C PHE A 365 13.66 6.16 -22.33
N PRO A 366 12.80 5.97 -23.35
CA PRO A 366 11.43 6.46 -23.29
C PRO A 366 10.72 5.97 -22.02
N LEU A 367 9.89 6.83 -21.42
CA LEU A 367 9.24 6.54 -20.12
C LEU A 367 8.53 5.18 -20.11
N GLY A 368 7.77 4.84 -21.16
CA GLY A 368 7.01 3.59 -21.24
C GLY A 368 7.86 2.32 -21.27
N ASP A 369 9.14 2.45 -21.62
CA ASP A 369 10.10 1.35 -21.78
C ASP A 369 10.98 1.16 -20.54
N LEU A 370 10.78 1.97 -19.48
CA LEU A 370 11.54 1.84 -18.25
C LEU A 370 11.33 0.44 -17.64
N PRO A 371 12.41 -0.35 -17.43
CA PRO A 371 12.30 -1.72 -16.93
C PRO A 371 11.59 -1.83 -15.57
N MET A 372 11.73 -0.81 -14.72
CA MET A 372 11.08 -0.76 -13.41
C MET A 372 9.54 -0.76 -13.51
N LEU A 373 8.96 -0.20 -14.58
CA LEU A 373 7.52 -0.28 -14.83
C LEU A 373 7.09 -1.73 -15.03
N GLN A 374 7.88 -2.51 -15.77
CA GLN A 374 7.59 -3.92 -15.97
C GLN A 374 7.73 -4.74 -14.69
N VAL A 375 8.70 -4.43 -13.83
CA VAL A 375 8.81 -5.05 -12.50
C VAL A 375 7.54 -4.83 -11.69
N LEU A 376 7.02 -3.60 -11.63
CA LEU A 376 5.77 -3.31 -10.91
C LEU A 376 4.56 -4.01 -11.55
N ARG A 377 4.51 -4.04 -12.89
CA ARG A 377 3.42 -4.70 -13.63
C ARG A 377 3.34 -6.19 -13.31
N LEU A 378 4.49 -6.85 -13.18
CA LEU A 378 4.60 -8.27 -12.83
C LEU A 378 4.43 -8.52 -11.32
N ALA A 379 5.03 -7.70 -10.46
CA ALA A 379 4.89 -7.84 -9.00
C ALA A 379 3.43 -7.70 -8.56
N SER A 380 2.71 -6.71 -9.10
CA SER A 380 1.30 -6.46 -8.78
C SER A 380 0.35 -7.59 -9.21
N GLU A 381 0.78 -8.56 -10.02
CA GLU A 381 -0.05 -9.73 -10.36
C GLU A 381 -0.25 -10.68 -9.18
N ASN A 382 0.70 -10.70 -8.24
CA ASN A 382 0.71 -11.64 -7.12
C ASN A 382 0.89 -10.98 -5.75
N VAL A 383 1.23 -9.69 -5.69
CA VAL A 383 1.41 -8.94 -4.44
C VAL A 383 0.22 -8.03 -4.18
N PHE A 384 -0.61 -8.40 -3.20
CA PHE A 384 -1.84 -7.69 -2.80
C PHE A 384 -1.67 -6.89 -1.51
N VAL A 385 -0.49 -6.27 -1.36
CA VAL A 385 -0.19 -5.23 -0.35
C VAL A 385 0.31 -3.98 -1.08
N PRO A 386 0.42 -2.83 -0.42
CA PRO A 386 0.90 -1.60 -1.05
C PRO A 386 2.31 -1.77 -1.62
N LEU A 387 2.52 -1.21 -2.81
CA LEU A 387 3.81 -1.14 -3.48
C LEU A 387 4.28 0.31 -3.53
N THR A 388 5.45 0.58 -2.98
CA THR A 388 6.10 1.90 -3.04
C THR A 388 7.29 1.85 -3.99
N VAL A 389 7.45 2.83 -4.86
CA VAL A 389 8.62 2.93 -5.75
C VAL A 389 9.34 4.26 -5.56
N GLY A 390 10.63 4.19 -5.28
CA GLY A 390 11.50 5.36 -5.15
C GLY A 390 12.57 5.38 -6.23
N GLY A 391 13.02 6.57 -6.62
CA GLY A 391 14.12 6.75 -7.57
C GLY A 391 13.67 6.96 -9.02
N GLY A 392 14.14 8.06 -9.61
CA GLY A 392 13.80 8.46 -10.98
C GLY A 392 12.50 9.25 -11.12
N ILE A 393 11.80 9.56 -10.03
CA ILE A 393 10.57 10.37 -10.04
C ILE A 393 10.93 11.86 -10.06
N ARG A 394 11.12 12.40 -11.26
CA ARG A 394 11.51 13.80 -11.53
C ARG A 394 11.27 14.14 -12.99
N ASP A 395 11.36 15.42 -13.33
CA ASP A 395 11.40 15.87 -14.72
C ASP A 395 12.64 15.30 -15.43
N PHE A 396 12.46 14.81 -16.66
CA PHE A 396 13.57 14.36 -17.51
C PHE A 396 13.23 14.41 -18.99
N THR A 397 14.27 14.42 -19.84
CA THR A 397 14.16 14.33 -21.29
C THR A 397 14.80 13.03 -21.75
N ASP A 398 14.09 12.22 -22.54
CA ASP A 398 14.61 10.96 -23.09
C ASP A 398 15.58 11.18 -24.28
N ALA A 399 16.20 10.10 -24.76
CA ALA A 399 17.12 10.16 -25.90
C ALA A 399 16.46 10.61 -27.22
N ASN A 400 15.13 10.56 -27.33
CA ASN A 400 14.37 11.05 -28.48
C ASN A 400 14.03 12.55 -28.35
N GLY A 401 14.45 13.20 -27.28
CA GLY A 401 14.18 14.62 -27.02
C GLY A 401 12.78 14.89 -26.45
N ARG A 402 12.03 13.85 -26.05
CA ARG A 402 10.72 14.05 -25.41
C ARG A 402 10.93 14.37 -23.94
N HIS A 403 10.39 15.51 -23.52
CA HIS A 403 10.32 15.92 -22.13
C HIS A 403 9.14 15.23 -21.42
N TYR A 404 9.39 14.73 -20.21
CA TYR A 404 8.37 14.21 -19.30
C TYR A 404 8.45 14.98 -17.98
N THR A 405 7.29 15.40 -17.51
CA THR A 405 7.13 16.00 -16.17
C THR A 405 7.13 14.92 -15.10
N SER A 406 7.53 15.27 -13.88
CA SER A 406 7.48 14.40 -12.70
C SER A 406 6.08 13.82 -12.45
N LEU A 407 5.03 14.60 -12.75
CA LEU A 407 3.64 14.14 -12.69
C LEU A 407 3.36 13.03 -13.73
N GLU A 408 3.80 13.17 -14.98
CA GLU A 408 3.68 12.09 -15.99
C GLU A 408 4.44 10.84 -15.59
N VAL A 409 5.66 11.01 -15.05
CA VAL A 409 6.46 9.90 -14.54
C VAL A 409 5.72 9.18 -13.41
N ALA A 410 5.25 9.90 -12.40
CA ALA A 410 4.50 9.32 -11.29
C ALA A 410 3.22 8.62 -11.77
N SER A 411 2.49 9.25 -12.70
CA SER A 411 1.29 8.68 -13.32
C SER A 411 1.59 7.31 -13.94
N GLU A 412 2.66 7.18 -14.71
CA GLU A 412 3.03 5.91 -15.35
C GLU A 412 3.44 4.83 -14.33
N TYR A 413 4.13 5.22 -13.25
CA TYR A 413 4.43 4.31 -12.13
C TYR A 413 3.16 3.82 -11.44
N PHE A 414 2.19 4.70 -11.17
CA PHE A 414 0.89 4.30 -10.59
C PHE A 414 0.12 3.36 -11.51
N ARG A 415 0.05 3.66 -12.81
CA ARG A 415 -0.59 2.80 -13.83
C ARG A 415 0.10 1.45 -13.98
N SER A 416 1.40 1.38 -13.67
CA SER A 416 2.19 0.16 -13.70
C SER A 416 2.08 -0.69 -12.44
N GLY A 417 1.51 -0.17 -11.34
CA GLY A 417 1.17 -0.96 -10.16
C GLY A 417 1.66 -0.39 -8.83
N ALA A 418 2.42 0.71 -8.84
CA ALA A 418 2.78 1.41 -7.60
C ALA A 418 1.55 2.07 -6.97
N ASP A 419 1.51 2.14 -5.65
CA ASP A 419 0.48 2.86 -4.88
C ASP A 419 1.02 4.18 -4.32
N LYS A 420 2.34 4.22 -4.11
CA LYS A 420 3.08 5.38 -3.63
C LYS A 420 4.36 5.56 -4.42
N ILE A 421 4.76 6.82 -4.59
CA ILE A 421 6.05 7.20 -5.15
C ILE A 421 6.90 7.82 -4.05
N SER A 422 8.21 7.58 -4.10
CA SER A 422 9.19 8.17 -3.19
C SER A 422 10.11 9.16 -3.90
N ILE A 423 10.14 10.38 -3.39
CA ILE A 423 10.91 11.51 -3.91
C ILE A 423 12.08 11.79 -2.96
N GLY A 424 13.30 11.79 -3.50
CA GLY A 424 14.53 12.06 -2.76
C GLY A 424 15.05 13.48 -3.04
N SER A 425 16.06 13.60 -3.90
CA SER A 425 16.77 14.88 -4.13
C SER A 425 15.88 16.05 -4.54
N ASP A 426 14.84 15.80 -5.35
CA ASP A 426 13.92 16.87 -5.77
C ASP A 426 13.14 17.47 -4.58
N ALA A 427 12.84 16.67 -3.55
CA ALA A 427 12.21 17.16 -2.33
C ALA A 427 13.12 18.10 -1.55
N VAL A 428 14.44 17.87 -1.57
CA VAL A 428 15.42 18.75 -0.94
C VAL A 428 15.46 20.11 -1.63
N TYR A 429 15.50 20.12 -2.97
CA TYR A 429 15.49 21.37 -3.73
C TYR A 429 14.19 22.14 -3.56
N ALA A 430 13.04 21.46 -3.56
CA ALA A 430 11.75 22.06 -3.32
C ALA A 430 11.66 22.67 -1.91
N ALA A 431 12.18 21.98 -0.89
CA ALA A 431 12.23 22.49 0.48
C ALA A 431 13.16 23.69 0.64
N GLU A 432 14.35 23.69 0.03
CA GLU A 432 15.27 24.83 0.05
C GLU A 432 14.60 26.09 -0.55
N GLU A 433 13.92 25.94 -1.68
CA GLU A 433 13.21 27.06 -2.32
C GLU A 433 12.00 27.52 -1.49
N PHE A 434 11.24 26.59 -0.91
CA PHE A 434 10.12 26.92 -0.03
C PHE A 434 10.58 27.66 1.23
N LEU A 435 11.65 27.20 1.89
CA LEU A 435 12.19 27.85 3.09
C LEU A 435 12.78 29.23 2.79
N LYS A 436 13.31 29.43 1.58
CA LYS A 436 13.84 30.72 1.14
C LYS A 436 12.74 31.72 0.83
N THR A 437 11.64 31.28 0.22
CA THR A 437 10.58 32.16 -0.29
C THR A 437 9.37 32.29 0.64
N GLY A 438 9.12 31.26 1.46
CA GLY A 438 7.89 31.11 2.25
C GLY A 438 6.64 30.80 1.41
N ILE A 439 6.79 30.50 0.11
CA ILE A 439 5.67 30.40 -0.84
C ILE A 439 5.66 29.02 -1.50
N LYS A 440 4.48 28.40 -1.51
CA LYS A 440 4.19 27.17 -2.28
C LYS A 440 4.15 27.52 -3.77
N SER A 441 5.10 26.98 -4.54
CA SER A 441 5.30 27.33 -5.95
C SER A 441 4.19 26.81 -6.88
N GLY A 442 3.49 25.75 -6.45
CA GLY A 442 2.60 24.94 -7.27
C GLY A 442 3.28 24.11 -8.36
N LYS A 443 4.63 24.11 -8.40
CA LYS A 443 5.45 23.55 -9.48
C LYS A 443 6.35 22.39 -9.04
N SER A 444 6.60 22.23 -7.75
CA SER A 444 7.41 21.10 -7.29
C SER A 444 6.69 19.78 -7.53
N SER A 445 7.45 18.69 -7.70
CA SER A 445 6.89 17.35 -7.85
C SER A 445 5.99 16.96 -6.68
N LEU A 446 6.34 17.36 -5.45
CA LEU A 446 5.52 17.17 -4.24
C LEU A 446 4.14 17.79 -4.40
N GLU A 447 4.07 19.07 -4.78
CA GLU A 447 2.83 19.83 -4.91
C GLU A 447 1.97 19.30 -6.06
N GLN A 448 2.58 19.02 -7.21
CA GLN A 448 1.88 18.57 -8.41
C GLN A 448 1.28 17.16 -8.23
N ILE A 449 2.07 16.21 -7.70
CA ILE A 449 1.65 14.83 -7.53
C ILE A 449 0.60 14.74 -6.41
N SER A 450 0.82 15.40 -5.27
CA SER A 450 -0.14 15.39 -4.16
C SER A 450 -1.46 16.05 -4.52
N ARG A 451 -1.47 17.10 -5.34
CA ARG A 451 -2.71 17.73 -5.81
C ARG A 451 -3.60 16.79 -6.63
N VAL A 452 -2.99 15.87 -7.39
CA VAL A 452 -3.74 14.94 -8.27
C VAL A 452 -4.10 13.65 -7.53
N TYR A 453 -3.13 13.07 -6.82
CA TYR A 453 -3.24 11.73 -6.23
C TYR A 453 -3.45 11.73 -4.71
N GLY A 454 -3.45 12.90 -4.09
CA GLY A 454 -3.50 13.09 -2.64
C GLY A 454 -2.13 12.93 -1.98
N ASN A 455 -1.96 13.54 -0.81
CA ASN A 455 -0.70 13.48 -0.05
C ASN A 455 -0.26 12.04 0.21
N GLN A 456 -1.22 11.15 0.44
CA GLN A 456 -0.97 9.73 0.73
C GLN A 456 -0.20 8.98 -0.37
N ALA A 457 -0.15 9.51 -1.59
CA ALA A 457 0.61 8.94 -2.71
C ALA A 457 2.09 9.38 -2.74
N VAL A 458 2.46 10.39 -1.96
CA VAL A 458 3.78 11.04 -1.99
C VAL A 458 4.56 10.74 -0.71
N VAL A 459 5.62 9.94 -0.85
CA VAL A 459 6.60 9.64 0.19
C VAL A 459 7.84 10.48 -0.05
N VAL A 460 8.43 11.08 0.98
CA VAL A 460 9.72 11.77 0.87
C VAL A 460 10.82 10.96 1.53
N SER A 461 11.82 10.57 0.73
CA SER A 461 13.03 9.90 1.22
C SER A 461 14.03 10.93 1.69
N ILE A 462 14.31 10.96 3.00
CA ILE A 462 15.30 11.85 3.61
C ILE A 462 16.53 11.02 3.95
N ASP A 463 17.68 11.46 3.44
CA ASP A 463 18.99 10.81 3.64
C ASP A 463 19.91 11.72 4.48
N PRO A 464 19.73 11.78 5.81
CA PRO A 464 20.52 12.60 6.69
C PRO A 464 21.83 11.92 7.10
N ARG A 465 22.83 12.77 7.38
CA ARG A 465 24.06 12.42 8.09
C ARG A 465 24.16 13.21 9.38
N ARG A 466 24.51 12.56 10.48
CA ARG A 466 24.72 13.20 11.77
C ARG A 466 25.97 14.07 11.74
N VAL A 467 25.86 15.29 12.26
CA VAL A 467 26.97 16.24 12.43
C VAL A 467 26.97 16.72 13.87
N TYR A 468 27.99 16.31 14.62
CA TYR A 468 28.20 16.70 16.02
C TYR A 468 28.62 18.17 16.13
N ILE A 469 28.12 18.85 17.17
CA ILE A 469 28.37 20.27 17.46
C ILE A 469 28.55 20.46 18.98
N LYS A 470 29.26 21.52 19.39
CA LYS A 470 29.54 21.78 20.81
C LYS A 470 28.39 22.51 21.48
N SER A 471 27.69 23.34 20.74
CA SER A 471 26.56 24.13 21.20
C SER A 471 25.43 24.07 20.18
N PRO A 472 24.16 24.06 20.62
CA PRO A 472 23.00 24.18 19.72
C PRO A 472 23.04 25.41 18.81
N ASN A 473 23.76 26.46 19.22
CA ASN A 473 23.89 27.72 18.49
C ASN A 473 24.97 27.70 17.40
N ASP A 474 25.75 26.62 17.28
CA ASP A 474 26.81 26.49 16.27
C ASP A 474 26.25 26.36 14.85
N VAL A 475 24.97 26.01 14.73
CA VAL A 475 24.23 25.91 13.47
C VAL A 475 22.88 26.59 13.58
N LYS A 476 22.39 27.12 12.45
CA LYS A 476 21.05 27.72 12.37
C LYS A 476 19.91 26.69 12.28
N PHE A 477 20.24 25.42 12.12
CA PHE A 477 19.29 24.32 11.94
C PHE A 477 18.97 23.67 13.28
N LYS A 478 17.82 23.02 13.36
CA LYS A 478 17.38 22.31 14.56
C LYS A 478 18.41 21.22 14.92
N SER A 479 18.97 21.35 16.12
CA SER A 479 19.84 20.37 16.75
C SER A 479 19.10 19.62 17.86
N VAL A 480 19.68 18.49 18.27
CA VAL A 480 19.23 17.65 19.38
C VAL A 480 20.37 17.43 20.35
N THR A 481 20.04 17.19 21.61
CA THR A 481 20.95 16.52 22.53
C THR A 481 21.01 15.05 22.14
N VAL A 482 22.21 14.52 21.93
CA VAL A 482 22.40 13.12 21.51
C VAL A 482 22.37 12.21 22.74
N THR A 483 21.79 11.02 22.58
CA THR A 483 21.82 9.98 23.62
C THR A 483 23.24 9.45 23.84
N ASN A 484 24.04 9.40 22.77
CA ASN A 484 25.43 8.96 22.80
C ASN A 484 26.35 10.13 22.39
N PRO A 485 27.24 10.62 23.28
CA PRO A 485 28.15 11.71 22.96
C PRO A 485 29.01 11.44 21.73
N GLY A 486 29.40 12.52 21.04
CA GLY A 486 30.29 12.47 19.89
C GLY A 486 31.72 12.02 20.23
N PRO A 487 32.54 11.78 19.20
CA PRO A 487 33.91 11.29 19.38
C PRO A 487 34.80 12.17 20.27
N ASN A 488 34.49 13.47 20.40
CA ASN A 488 35.21 14.42 21.23
C ASN A 488 34.38 14.89 22.44
N GLY A 489 33.32 14.15 22.81
CA GLY A 489 32.43 14.51 23.90
C GLY A 489 31.34 15.52 23.53
N GLU A 490 31.06 15.71 22.24
CA GLU A 490 29.97 16.59 21.80
C GLU A 490 28.60 16.05 22.27
N GLU A 491 27.85 16.86 23.02
CA GLU A 491 26.53 16.48 23.54
C GLU A 491 25.38 16.83 22.59
N TYR A 492 25.67 17.50 21.47
CA TYR A 492 24.68 17.94 20.52
C TYR A 492 25.01 17.48 19.09
N ALA A 493 23.97 17.29 18.29
CA ALA A 493 24.11 17.06 16.86
C ALA A 493 22.95 17.66 16.07
N TRP A 494 23.19 17.95 14.80
CA TRP A 494 22.12 18.15 13.81
C TRP A 494 22.29 17.14 12.68
N TYR A 495 21.25 17.00 11.86
CA TYR A 495 21.18 15.98 10.82
C TYR A 495 21.18 16.65 9.46
N GLN A 496 22.35 16.72 8.83
CA GLN A 496 22.52 17.35 7.52
C GLN A 496 21.92 16.46 6.43
N CYS A 497 21.01 17.00 5.64
CA CYS A 497 20.43 16.30 4.49
C CYS A 497 21.43 16.17 3.35
N THR A 498 21.28 15.10 2.57
CA THR A 498 22.06 14.87 1.37
C THR A 498 21.19 14.67 0.13
N VAL A 499 21.79 14.82 -1.03
CA VAL A 499 21.20 14.54 -2.34
C VAL A 499 22.11 13.61 -3.14
N ASN A 500 21.66 13.23 -4.34
CA ASN A 500 22.42 12.38 -5.25
C ASN A 500 22.80 11.02 -4.63
N GLY A 501 21.93 10.46 -3.78
CA GLY A 501 22.13 9.19 -3.08
C GLY A 501 23.23 9.26 -2.03
N GLY A 502 23.17 10.24 -1.12
CA GLY A 502 24.14 10.37 -0.02
C GLY A 502 25.46 11.07 -0.36
N ARG A 503 25.69 11.43 -1.62
CA ARG A 503 27.00 11.89 -2.11
C ARG A 503 27.26 13.38 -1.95
N GLU A 504 26.21 14.20 -1.91
CA GLU A 504 26.33 15.65 -1.80
C GLU A 504 25.55 16.14 -0.58
N GLY A 505 26.24 16.77 0.37
CA GLY A 505 25.61 17.41 1.52
C GLY A 505 24.97 18.74 1.15
N ARG A 506 23.79 19.02 1.70
CA ARG A 506 23.04 20.27 1.47
C ARG A 506 23.00 21.13 2.73
N PRO A 507 22.90 22.46 2.60
CA PRO A 507 22.75 23.36 3.74
C PRO A 507 21.30 23.38 4.23
N ILE A 508 20.77 22.22 4.63
CA ILE A 508 19.43 22.03 5.20
C ILE A 508 19.44 20.84 6.15
N GLY A 509 18.78 20.97 7.29
CA GLY A 509 18.63 19.88 8.26
C GLY A 509 17.43 18.98 7.95
N ALA A 510 17.46 17.76 8.48
CA ALA A 510 16.39 16.78 8.34
C ALA A 510 15.06 17.29 8.89
N TYR A 511 15.11 18.04 10.00
CA TYR A 511 13.95 18.68 10.60
C TYR A 511 13.32 19.70 9.65
N GLU A 512 14.11 20.63 9.11
CA GLU A 512 13.61 21.67 8.20
C GLU A 512 13.07 21.06 6.91
N LEU A 513 13.75 20.05 6.36
CA LEU A 513 13.28 19.32 5.19
C LEU A 513 11.96 18.62 5.46
N ALA A 514 11.81 17.91 6.57
CA ALA A 514 10.58 17.19 6.90
C ALA A 514 9.38 18.13 7.05
N LYS A 515 9.56 19.27 7.75
CA LYS A 515 8.52 20.31 7.87
C LYS A 515 8.14 20.92 6.52
N ALA A 516 9.12 21.25 5.69
CA ALA A 516 8.87 21.81 4.37
C ALA A 516 8.18 20.78 3.44
N ALA A 517 8.60 19.51 3.48
CA ALA A 517 8.01 18.44 2.69
C ALA A 517 6.53 18.21 3.04
N GLU A 518 6.20 18.19 4.33
CA GLU A 518 4.81 18.14 4.81
C GLU A 518 3.97 19.30 4.25
N GLU A 519 4.48 20.52 4.32
CA GLU A 519 3.81 21.70 3.76
C GLU A 519 3.61 21.62 2.24
N LEU A 520 4.58 21.04 1.53
CA LEU A 520 4.54 20.89 0.07
C LEU A 520 3.68 19.71 -0.41
N GLY A 521 3.06 18.96 0.51
CA GLY A 521 2.09 17.91 0.18
C GLY A 521 2.61 16.48 0.30
N ALA A 522 3.75 16.25 0.95
CA ALA A 522 4.14 14.91 1.36
C ALA A 522 3.09 14.31 2.31
N GLY A 523 2.78 13.03 2.15
CA GLY A 523 1.90 12.30 3.06
C GLY A 523 2.60 11.27 3.91
N GLU A 524 3.91 11.06 3.72
CA GLU A 524 4.71 10.12 4.51
C GLU A 524 6.21 10.45 4.35
N ILE A 525 6.99 10.30 5.42
CA ILE A 525 8.44 10.45 5.40
C ILE A 525 9.10 9.07 5.49
N LEU A 526 9.93 8.73 4.51
CA LEU A 526 10.88 7.63 4.59
C LEU A 526 12.20 8.19 5.15
N LEU A 527 12.44 7.96 6.43
CA LEU A 527 13.59 8.51 7.14
C LEU A 527 14.72 7.50 7.20
N ASN A 528 15.67 7.61 6.28
CA ASN A 528 16.89 6.82 6.29
C ASN A 528 17.89 7.41 7.29
N CYS A 529 18.99 6.69 7.52
CA CYS A 529 20.13 7.19 8.29
C CYS A 529 21.41 6.68 7.66
N ILE A 530 22.20 7.59 7.07
CA ILE A 530 23.44 7.23 6.37
C ILE A 530 24.43 6.55 7.33
N ASP A 531 24.50 7.01 8.58
CA ASP A 531 25.46 6.51 9.57
C ASP A 531 25.07 5.13 10.13
N CYS A 532 23.77 4.79 10.11
CA CYS A 532 23.26 3.50 10.57
C CYS A 532 23.13 2.45 9.45
N ASP A 533 23.19 2.86 8.19
CA ASP A 533 22.97 1.95 7.06
C ASP A 533 23.99 0.80 7.04
N GLY A 534 23.50 -0.41 6.82
CA GLY A 534 24.30 -1.64 6.82
C GLY A 534 24.91 -2.05 8.17
N GLN A 535 24.79 -1.26 9.25
CA GLN A 535 25.46 -1.54 10.53
C GLN A 535 24.80 -2.66 11.34
N GLY A 536 23.48 -2.84 11.21
CA GLY A 536 22.72 -3.84 11.97
C GLY A 536 22.67 -3.58 13.48
N LYS A 537 22.88 -2.34 13.93
CA LYS A 537 22.97 -1.95 15.35
C LYS A 537 21.73 -1.24 15.90
N GLY A 538 20.64 -1.20 15.11
CA GLY A 538 19.42 -0.50 15.45
C GLY A 538 19.23 0.78 14.64
N PHE A 539 18.00 1.32 14.71
CA PHE A 539 17.65 2.60 14.10
C PHE A 539 18.25 3.76 14.91
N ASP A 540 18.45 4.91 14.27
CA ASP A 540 18.82 6.14 14.97
C ASP A 540 17.61 6.71 15.74
N ILE A 541 17.51 6.39 17.04
CA ILE A 541 16.37 6.80 17.87
C ILE A 541 16.28 8.33 18.02
N ASP A 542 17.41 9.03 18.13
CA ASP A 542 17.43 10.49 18.28
C ASP A 542 16.90 11.18 17.01
N LEU A 543 17.33 10.69 15.84
CA LEU A 543 16.83 11.16 14.54
C LEU A 543 15.35 10.86 14.34
N VAL A 544 14.94 9.60 14.56
CA VAL A 544 13.55 9.21 14.34
C VAL A 544 12.62 9.98 15.26
N LYS A 545 13.00 10.15 16.53
CA LYS A 545 12.25 10.97 17.50
C LYS A 545 12.16 12.43 17.06
N LEU A 546 13.28 13.04 16.67
CA LEU A 546 13.33 14.43 16.20
C LEU A 546 12.29 14.69 15.09
N ILE A 547 12.21 13.79 14.10
CA ILE A 547 11.33 13.98 12.96
C ILE A 547 9.90 13.57 13.29
N SER A 548 9.69 12.42 13.95
CA SER A 548 8.35 11.93 14.29
C SER A 548 7.59 12.86 15.23
N ASP A 549 8.31 13.63 16.06
CA ASP A 549 7.70 14.62 16.95
C ASP A 549 7.46 15.97 16.25
N ALA A 550 8.07 16.22 15.09
CA ALA A 550 8.03 17.49 14.36
C ALA A 550 6.90 17.58 13.32
N VAL A 551 6.57 16.46 12.68
CA VAL A 551 5.58 16.38 11.60
C VAL A 551 4.30 15.71 12.06
N SER A 552 3.20 16.03 11.39
CA SER A 552 1.87 15.41 11.56
C SER A 552 1.55 14.36 10.49
N ILE A 553 2.52 14.03 9.63
CA ILE A 553 2.43 12.94 8.65
C ILE A 553 3.21 11.69 9.14
N PRO A 554 2.82 10.48 8.71
CA PRO A 554 3.52 9.24 9.09
C PRO A 554 5.03 9.27 8.82
N VAL A 555 5.82 8.77 9.77
CA VAL A 555 7.27 8.58 9.62
C VAL A 555 7.60 7.09 9.62
N ILE A 556 8.33 6.66 8.60
CA ILE A 556 8.93 5.32 8.47
C ILE A 556 10.38 5.40 8.94
N ALA A 557 10.73 4.67 10.00
CA ALA A 557 12.12 4.50 10.40
C ALA A 557 12.83 3.51 9.46
N SER A 558 13.99 3.90 8.92
CA SER A 558 14.78 3.11 7.99
C SER A 558 16.28 3.18 8.35
N SER A 559 17.07 2.26 7.78
CA SER A 559 18.52 2.07 8.01
C SER A 559 18.91 1.64 9.44
N GLY A 560 19.63 0.53 9.54
CA GLY A 560 20.24 0.06 10.81
C GLY A 560 19.56 -1.14 11.49
N ALA A 561 18.36 -1.54 11.07
CA ALA A 561 17.70 -2.76 11.55
C ALA A 561 18.60 -4.00 11.40
N GLY A 562 18.61 -4.84 12.42
CA GLY A 562 19.55 -5.96 12.60
C GLY A 562 18.96 -7.13 13.38
N ALA A 563 17.99 -6.85 14.25
CA ALA A 563 17.27 -7.83 15.06
C ALA A 563 15.80 -7.39 15.29
N PRO A 564 14.89 -8.30 15.65
CA PRO A 564 13.49 -7.97 16.00
C PRO A 564 13.36 -6.87 17.07
N GLU A 565 14.28 -6.85 18.03
CA GLU A 565 14.28 -5.91 19.15
C GLU A 565 14.37 -4.46 18.68
N HIS A 566 15.12 -4.19 17.61
CA HIS A 566 15.25 -2.84 17.03
C HIS A 566 13.90 -2.28 16.56
N PHE A 567 12.97 -3.13 16.12
CA PHE A 567 11.62 -2.71 15.74
C PHE A 567 10.80 -2.35 16.99
N SER A 568 10.86 -3.17 18.04
CA SER A 568 10.15 -2.86 19.29
C SER A 568 10.71 -1.60 19.97
N GLU A 569 12.02 -1.39 19.89
CA GLU A 569 12.68 -0.21 20.43
C GLU A 569 12.21 1.07 19.74
N VAL A 570 12.28 1.11 18.41
CA VAL A 570 11.89 2.32 17.67
C VAL A 570 10.40 2.64 17.86
N PHE A 571 9.52 1.65 17.91
CA PHE A 571 8.09 1.89 18.14
C PHE A 571 7.75 2.31 19.57
N ARG A 572 8.57 1.98 20.57
CA ARG A 572 8.35 2.39 21.97
C ARG A 572 8.97 3.75 22.28
N LYS A 573 10.13 4.05 21.71
CA LYS A 573 10.88 5.27 22.01
C LYS A 573 10.49 6.46 21.12
N THR A 574 9.74 6.24 20.05
CA THR A 574 9.42 7.26 19.05
C THR A 574 7.97 7.17 18.57
N ASN A 575 7.51 8.18 17.82
CA ASN A 575 6.20 8.18 17.16
C ASN A 575 6.22 7.55 15.75
N ALA A 576 7.26 6.77 15.41
CA ALA A 576 7.34 6.07 14.13
C ALA A 576 6.08 5.24 13.85
N SER A 577 5.50 5.44 12.66
CA SER A 577 4.30 4.73 12.21
C SER A 577 4.63 3.39 11.56
N ALA A 578 5.85 3.27 11.05
CA ALA A 578 6.38 2.06 10.44
C ALA A 578 7.89 1.94 10.62
N ALA A 579 8.40 0.73 10.40
CA ALA A 579 9.82 0.46 10.34
C ALA A 579 10.10 -0.37 9.08
N LEU A 580 11.17 0.00 8.38
CA LEU A 580 11.59 -0.59 7.12
C LEU A 580 12.94 -1.28 7.30
N ALA A 581 13.06 -2.48 6.72
CA ALA A 581 14.35 -3.13 6.55
C ALA A 581 14.48 -3.74 5.16
N ALA A 582 15.73 -3.84 4.69
CA ALA A 582 16.08 -4.42 3.39
C ALA A 582 16.95 -5.67 3.58
N GLY A 583 18.21 -5.45 3.96
CA GLY A 583 19.27 -6.46 4.07
C GLY A 583 18.86 -7.74 4.82
N ILE A 584 18.40 -7.56 6.05
CA ILE A 584 18.11 -8.66 6.98
C ILE A 584 16.99 -9.59 6.49
N PHE A 585 16.06 -9.07 5.67
CA PHE A 585 14.93 -9.84 5.14
C PHE A 585 15.34 -10.70 3.94
N HIS A 586 15.98 -10.14 2.92
CA HIS A 586 16.39 -10.95 1.76
C HIS A 586 17.56 -11.89 2.06
N ARG A 587 18.43 -11.56 3.02
CA ARG A 587 19.46 -12.49 3.53
C ARG A 587 18.90 -13.54 4.51
N LYS A 588 17.63 -13.40 4.90
CA LYS A 588 16.93 -14.29 5.86
C LYS A 588 17.63 -14.39 7.22
N GLU A 589 18.38 -13.35 7.60
CA GLU A 589 19.01 -13.22 8.91
C GLU A 589 17.93 -13.01 9.99
N VAL A 590 16.92 -12.20 9.66
CA VAL A 590 15.77 -11.94 10.51
C VAL A 590 14.51 -12.11 9.66
N PRO A 591 13.72 -13.18 9.84
CA PRO A 591 12.46 -13.33 9.12
C PRO A 591 11.44 -12.24 9.49
N ILE A 592 10.64 -11.76 8.52
CA ILE A 592 9.56 -10.78 8.78
C ILE A 592 8.58 -11.31 9.84
N GLN A 593 8.27 -12.60 9.79
CA GLN A 593 7.43 -13.26 10.78
C GLN A 593 8.00 -13.18 12.19
N ALA A 594 9.32 -13.36 12.36
CA ALA A 594 9.96 -13.26 13.68
C ALA A 594 9.86 -11.84 14.25
N VAL A 595 10.00 -10.81 13.39
CA VAL A 595 9.75 -9.41 13.80
C VAL A 595 8.32 -9.23 14.30
N LYS A 596 7.33 -9.75 13.56
CA LYS A 596 5.92 -9.60 13.94
C LYS A 596 5.57 -10.36 15.22
N GLU A 597 6.09 -11.58 15.39
CA GLU A 597 5.91 -12.37 16.61
C GLU A 597 6.53 -11.67 17.82
N HIS A 598 7.74 -11.13 17.68
CA HIS A 598 8.38 -10.31 18.71
C HIS A 598 7.52 -9.10 19.08
N LEU A 599 7.05 -8.34 18.10
CA LEU A 599 6.22 -7.16 18.34
C LEU A 599 4.92 -7.50 19.09
N LEU A 600 4.27 -8.62 18.75
CA LEU A 600 3.08 -9.09 19.47
C LEU A 600 3.40 -9.45 20.93
N ASN A 601 4.50 -10.16 21.18
CA ASN A 601 4.94 -10.52 22.53
C ASN A 601 5.23 -9.27 23.37
N GLU A 602 5.76 -8.23 22.73
CA GLU A 602 6.04 -6.93 23.33
C GLU A 602 4.78 -6.04 23.47
N GLY A 603 3.58 -6.55 23.12
CA GLY A 603 2.30 -5.84 23.23
C GLY A 603 2.05 -4.80 22.14
N ILE A 604 2.84 -4.80 21.07
CA ILE A 604 2.72 -3.88 19.94
C ILE A 604 1.83 -4.53 18.87
N GLU A 605 0.71 -3.87 18.55
CA GLU A 605 -0.22 -4.39 17.54
C GLU A 605 0.41 -4.33 16.15
N VAL A 606 0.42 -5.48 15.48
CA VAL A 606 0.88 -5.65 14.11
C VAL A 606 -0.14 -6.47 13.33
N ARG A 607 -0.12 -6.34 12.00
CA ARG A 607 -0.96 -7.17 11.16
C ARG A 607 -0.48 -8.62 11.20
N VAL A 608 -1.36 -9.53 11.61
CA VAL A 608 -1.09 -10.96 11.58
C VAL A 608 -1.87 -11.65 10.47
N ALA A 609 -1.22 -12.59 9.80
CA ALA A 609 -1.87 -13.46 8.80
C ALA A 609 -2.51 -14.71 9.43
N TYR A 610 -2.31 -14.95 10.74
CA TYR A 610 -2.84 -16.09 11.48
C TYR A 610 -3.03 -15.78 12.97
N ILE A 611 -3.87 -16.57 13.66
CA ILE A 611 -3.87 -16.64 15.13
C ILE A 611 -2.79 -17.65 15.56
N ILE A 612 -1.85 -17.20 16.38
CA ILE A 612 -1.00 -18.11 17.18
C ILE A 612 -1.88 -18.66 18.30
N GLU A 613 -2.30 -19.92 18.21
CA GLU A 613 -3.07 -20.59 19.28
C GLU A 613 -2.24 -20.81 20.57
N SER A 614 -0.93 -20.55 20.57
CA SER A 614 -0.02 -20.91 21.67
C SER A 614 0.51 -19.77 22.56
N LEU A 615 -0.03 -18.55 22.50
CA LEU A 615 0.47 -17.42 23.32
C LEU A 615 -0.61 -16.81 24.24
N VAL A 616 -1.34 -17.67 24.93
CA VAL A 616 -2.08 -17.28 26.14
C VAL A 616 -1.19 -17.64 27.33
N PRO A 617 -0.83 -16.71 28.23
CA PRO A 617 -0.33 -17.11 29.54
C PRO A 617 -1.43 -17.96 30.18
N SER A 618 -1.16 -19.25 30.37
CA SER A 618 -2.08 -20.13 31.07
C SER A 618 -2.47 -19.47 32.39
N GLN A 619 -3.76 -19.20 32.57
CA GLN A 619 -4.31 -18.94 33.90
C GLN A 619 -3.74 -20.01 34.85
N PRO A 620 -3.28 -19.63 36.06
CA PRO A 620 -2.74 -20.62 36.97
C PRO A 620 -3.81 -21.68 37.24
N LYS A 621 -3.48 -22.94 36.99
CA LYS A 621 -4.32 -24.06 37.41
C LYS A 621 -4.53 -23.94 38.93
N PRO A 622 -5.74 -24.18 39.45
CA PRO A 622 -5.91 -24.29 40.89
C PRO A 622 -4.96 -25.35 41.43
N SER A 623 -4.19 -24.99 42.45
CA SER A 623 -3.21 -25.86 43.09
C SER A 623 -3.89 -27.11 43.63
N GLU A 624 -3.28 -28.28 43.35
CA GLU A 624 -3.55 -29.53 44.04
C GLU A 624 -3.16 -29.41 45.52
N VAL A 625 -4.03 -28.81 46.33
CA VAL A 625 -4.02 -28.93 47.79
C VAL A 625 -5.47 -28.89 48.27
N ASP A 626 -6.11 -30.07 48.27
CA ASP A 626 -7.05 -30.56 49.29
C ASP A 626 -7.95 -31.66 48.72
N LEU A 627 -7.39 -32.86 48.63
CA LEU A 627 -8.17 -34.11 48.68
C LEU A 627 -7.40 -35.11 49.54
N GLN A 628 -7.28 -34.79 50.83
CA GLN A 628 -7.21 -35.80 51.88
C GLN A 628 -8.55 -35.79 52.62
N PHE A 629 -9.03 -37.00 52.94
CA PHE A 629 -10.27 -37.35 53.64
C PHE A 629 -11.54 -37.46 52.78
N ARG A 630 -11.75 -38.67 52.24
CA ARG A 630 -12.73 -39.64 52.79
C ARG A 630 -12.80 -40.89 51.90
N GLU A 631 -12.02 -41.90 52.24
CA GLU A 631 -12.50 -43.28 52.11
C GLU A 631 -13.48 -43.52 53.25
N CYS A 632 -14.71 -43.89 52.93
CA CYS A 632 -15.48 -44.93 53.61
C CYS A 632 -16.84 -45.07 52.95
N GLU A 633 -17.08 -46.28 52.46
CA GLU A 633 -18.39 -46.95 52.36
C GLU A 633 -19.45 -46.32 51.45
N PHE A 634 -19.83 -47.02 50.39
CA PHE A 634 -21.22 -47.50 50.27
C PHE A 634 -21.32 -48.63 49.25
N PHE A 635 -21.36 -49.85 49.79
CA PHE A 635 -22.00 -51.01 49.19
C PHE A 635 -23.51 -50.73 49.05
N GLY A 636 -24.10 -51.11 47.92
CA GLY A 636 -25.41 -51.77 47.92
C GLY A 636 -26.68 -50.93 47.76
N LEU A 637 -27.44 -51.36 46.75
CA LEU A 637 -28.90 -51.57 46.74
C LEU A 637 -29.85 -50.38 46.47
N LEU A 638 -30.43 -50.45 45.27
CA LEU A 638 -31.88 -50.53 44.98
C LEU A 638 -32.85 -49.60 45.72
N SER A 639 -33.60 -48.84 44.89
CA SER A 639 -35.05 -48.59 44.93
C SER A 639 -35.46 -47.12 45.03
N ASN A 640 -36.27 -46.72 44.04
CA ASN A 640 -37.11 -45.51 43.90
C ASN A 640 -38.05 -45.24 45.11
N PRO A 641 -38.74 -44.08 45.19
CA PRO A 641 -38.97 -43.06 44.15
C PRO A 641 -38.46 -41.64 44.43
#